data_AF-A0A8C0B7C9-F1
#
_entry.id   AF-A0A8C0B7C9-F1
#
_cell.length_a   1.000
_cell.length_b   1.000
_cell.length_c   1.000
_cell.angle_alpha   90.00
_cell.angle_beta   90.00
_cell.angle_gamma   90.00
#
_symmetry.space_group_name_H-M   'P 1'
#
loop_
_entity.id
_entity.type
_entity.pdbx_description
1 polymer ?
#
loop_
_entity_poly.entity_id
_entity_poly.type
_entity_poly.pdbx_seq_one_letter_code
_entity_poly.pdbx_strand_id
1 'polypeptide(L)'
;MVFSEGEAQQLIEILTEKAGIVQDTWHTATQKGDPVAVLKRQLEEKEKQLAAEQEDAAAARNKLRELSKELAAERAKAVAVEGKLKEQLLAREREIAAVQARMQASYQDHVSETQQLQGKIRTLQEQLENGPNTQLARLQQENSILRDALNQATSQTESKQNAELAKLRQECNKLMKELSEKSEVLQQEEQQKKSWEIKAAASEKQIEQLQASQREIEATLQKRLDEVSDELRKTQTSYKTLLADAEKAKGQQQSISELQAKLLSSEAEVKSKLLELDNMKGKLQDASSENTKLLERIKSIEALLEAGQMREAEKTRDLQVASEAPFREKTDQLSSLEREATELREAVEQQKTKNNDLREKNWKTMEALTAVEKACEEKLLAATKAKEELAQQLDALQTRTKQTLLSALPGVTVSSQQVGTGFLRPLESLRRAGRTALKLKEAEEAQSTLQAECEQYRAILAETEGMLRDLQKSVEEEEQVWKAKLTASEEELQKVSVRGDVWDVVDLNLNPLLLSSLLIQLKEYTSLLETQLENHLETASSERQNYTKEVEVLRQLLSESQEQLEAAKTETQKQSKELALVRGNPWSCPAGTSLGLGPVCKPSCGAGILPTSSGRRGRHSQSACSLQAELEKLRLAENAAASDTEEAQHLKERLEKEKKLTKDLGQAATKLQELLKVTQDQLAKERETVKKLKEQLQETVLAHRTPRRVSLPWGPTEHGDGAQWGDPRQPSGDRSSCLL
;
A
#
# COMPACT_ATOMS: atom_id res chain seq x y z
N MET A 1 -191.74 -125.51 -0.15
CA MET A 1 -190.35 -125.41 -0.64
C MET A 1 -189.66 -124.42 0.29
N VAL A 2 -188.98 -124.81 1.37
CA VAL A 2 -188.29 -126.09 1.64
C VAL A 2 -187.32 -126.40 0.51
N PHE A 3 -186.08 -125.96 0.67
CA PHE A 3 -184.95 -126.37 -0.17
C PHE A 3 -184.72 -127.87 -0.01
N SER A 4 -184.27 -128.52 -1.08
CA SER A 4 -183.73 -129.88 -1.02
C SER A 4 -182.33 -129.87 -0.41
N GLU A 5 -181.93 -131.00 0.17
CA GLU A 5 -180.67 -131.13 0.93
C GLU A 5 -179.42 -130.83 0.07
N GLY A 6 -179.47 -131.17 -1.22
CA GLY A 6 -178.39 -130.88 -2.17
C GLY A 6 -178.25 -129.41 -2.55
N GLU A 7 -179.35 -128.64 -2.59
CA GLU A 7 -179.29 -127.19 -2.88
C GLU A 7 -178.60 -126.43 -1.74
N ALA A 8 -178.78 -126.87 -0.49
CA ALA A 8 -178.09 -126.31 0.67
C ALA A 8 -176.58 -126.61 0.65
N GLN A 9 -176.17 -127.80 0.23
CA GLN A 9 -174.75 -128.19 0.17
C GLN A 9 -173.98 -127.43 -0.92
N GLN A 10 -174.55 -127.25 -2.11
CA GLN A 10 -173.93 -126.42 -3.17
C GLN A 10 -173.74 -124.96 -2.74
N LEU A 11 -174.67 -124.40 -1.94
CA LEU A 11 -174.53 -123.06 -1.39
C LEU A 11 -173.41 -122.94 -0.35
N ILE A 12 -173.13 -124.00 0.40
CA ILE A 12 -172.02 -124.03 1.36
C ILE A 12 -170.67 -124.06 0.62
N GLU A 13 -170.50 -124.90 -0.40
CA GLU A 13 -169.26 -124.97 -1.20
C GLU A 13 -168.92 -123.62 -1.86
N ILE A 14 -169.90 -122.96 -2.49
CA ILE A 14 -169.70 -121.66 -3.14
C ILE A 14 -169.30 -120.56 -2.14
N LEU A 15 -169.77 -120.65 -0.88
CA LEU A 15 -169.43 -119.68 0.17
C LEU A 15 -168.06 -119.95 0.81
N THR A 16 -167.67 -121.21 1.03
CA THR A 16 -166.34 -121.53 1.56
C THR A 16 -165.24 -121.26 0.54
N GLU A 17 -165.46 -121.59 -0.74
CA GLU A 17 -164.51 -121.31 -1.82
C GLU A 17 -164.29 -119.80 -2.02
N LYS A 18 -165.37 -118.99 -1.96
CA LYS A 18 -165.25 -117.53 -1.97
C LYS A 18 -164.58 -116.94 -0.72
N ALA A 19 -164.77 -117.55 0.45
CA ALA A 19 -164.17 -117.05 1.69
C ALA A 19 -162.63 -117.20 1.68
N GLY A 20 -162.11 -118.36 1.24
CA GLY A 20 -160.67 -118.63 1.20
C GLY A 20 -159.90 -117.62 0.34
N ILE A 21 -160.40 -117.33 -0.86
CA ILE A 21 -159.77 -116.41 -1.83
C ILE A 21 -159.61 -114.99 -1.25
N VAL A 22 -160.55 -114.53 -0.43
CA VAL A 22 -160.50 -113.18 0.18
C VAL A 22 -159.49 -113.11 1.34
N GLN A 23 -159.23 -114.21 2.04
CA GLN A 23 -158.29 -114.23 3.16
C GLN A 23 -156.82 -114.30 2.69
N ASP A 24 -156.51 -115.15 1.70
CA ASP A 24 -155.15 -115.27 1.15
C ASP A 24 -154.68 -114.00 0.42
N THR A 25 -155.61 -113.26 -0.21
CA THR A 25 -155.29 -111.99 -0.89
C THR A 25 -154.94 -110.87 0.09
N TRP A 26 -155.46 -110.87 1.32
CA TRP A 26 -155.05 -109.92 2.37
C TRP A 26 -153.69 -110.26 3.00
N HIS A 27 -153.39 -111.54 3.19
CA HIS A 27 -152.10 -111.98 3.75
C HIS A 27 -150.94 -111.82 2.75
N THR A 28 -151.18 -112.02 1.45
CA THR A 28 -150.17 -111.71 0.42
C THR A 28 -149.92 -110.20 0.26
N ALA A 29 -150.93 -109.35 0.47
CA ALA A 29 -150.76 -107.89 0.48
C ALA A 29 -149.88 -107.38 1.64
N THR A 30 -149.81 -108.11 2.77
CA THR A 30 -149.01 -107.73 3.95
C THR A 30 -147.59 -108.32 3.99
N GLN A 31 -147.22 -109.20 3.06
CA GLN A 31 -145.85 -109.75 2.98
C GLN A 31 -144.79 -108.78 2.43
N LYS A 32 -145.20 -107.69 1.76
CA LYS A 32 -144.29 -106.57 1.45
C LYS A 32 -144.40 -105.58 2.60
N GLY A 33 -143.40 -105.60 3.48
CA GLY A 33 -143.45 -105.00 4.82
C GLY A 33 -143.85 -103.51 4.86
N ASP A 34 -144.52 -103.16 5.95
CA ASP A 34 -145.17 -101.87 6.22
C ASP A 34 -144.48 -100.65 5.57
N PRO A 35 -145.16 -99.91 4.66
CA PRO A 35 -144.59 -98.73 4.00
C PRO A 35 -144.19 -97.63 5.00
N VAL A 36 -144.82 -97.55 6.18
CA VAL A 36 -144.42 -96.60 7.23
C VAL A 36 -143.03 -96.94 7.78
N ALA A 37 -142.69 -98.22 7.89
CA ALA A 37 -141.35 -98.67 8.30
C ALA A 37 -140.27 -98.49 7.21
N VAL A 38 -140.66 -98.46 5.94
CA VAL A 38 -139.77 -98.11 4.83
C VAL A 38 -139.49 -96.60 4.81
N LEU A 39 -140.53 -95.78 4.91
CA LEU A 39 -140.41 -94.32 4.96
C LEU A 39 -139.63 -93.83 6.19
N LYS A 40 -139.79 -94.49 7.36
CA LYS A 40 -138.97 -94.20 8.54
C LYS A 40 -137.48 -94.45 8.31
N ARG A 41 -137.08 -95.61 7.75
CA ARG A 41 -135.66 -95.84 7.41
C ARG A 41 -135.12 -94.86 6.38
N GLN A 42 -135.93 -94.49 5.39
CA GLN A 42 -135.53 -93.47 4.40
C GLN A 42 -135.36 -92.08 5.03
N LEU A 43 -136.18 -91.73 6.02
CA LEU A 43 -136.01 -90.51 6.82
C LEU A 43 -134.75 -90.59 7.68
N GLU A 44 -134.56 -91.66 8.46
CA GLU A 44 -133.37 -91.90 9.29
C GLU A 44 -132.07 -91.86 8.46
N GLU A 45 -132.07 -92.44 7.26
CA GLU A 45 -130.93 -92.40 6.34
C GLU A 45 -130.72 -91.01 5.71
N LYS A 46 -131.80 -90.26 5.45
CA LYS A 46 -131.70 -88.86 4.99
C LYS A 46 -131.25 -87.90 6.08
N GLU A 47 -131.67 -88.10 7.32
CA GLU A 47 -131.18 -87.38 8.50
C GLU A 47 -129.70 -87.69 8.74
N LYS A 48 -129.28 -88.95 8.58
CA LYS A 48 -127.86 -89.34 8.64
C LYS A 48 -127.02 -88.73 7.50
N GLN A 49 -127.54 -88.70 6.28
CA GLN A 49 -126.88 -88.03 5.15
C GLN A 49 -126.76 -86.52 5.39
N LEU A 50 -127.83 -85.88 5.86
CA LEU A 50 -127.84 -84.46 6.22
C LEU A 50 -126.88 -84.15 7.39
N ALA A 51 -126.75 -85.05 8.38
CA ALA A 51 -125.78 -84.91 9.46
C ALA A 51 -124.34 -85.00 8.94
N ALA A 52 -124.03 -85.97 8.08
CA ALA A 52 -122.72 -86.08 7.43
C ALA A 52 -122.39 -84.85 6.57
N GLU A 53 -123.33 -84.36 5.76
CA GLU A 53 -123.17 -83.12 4.98
C GLU A 53 -122.99 -81.88 5.88
N GLN A 54 -123.61 -81.84 7.07
CA GLN A 54 -123.39 -80.78 8.06
C GLN A 54 -122.01 -80.87 8.72
N GLU A 55 -121.51 -82.07 9.02
CA GLU A 55 -120.15 -82.30 9.54
C GLU A 55 -119.09 -81.96 8.49
N ASP A 56 -119.25 -82.40 7.24
CA ASP A 56 -118.38 -82.04 6.12
C ASP A 56 -118.38 -80.52 5.86
N ALA A 57 -119.57 -79.89 5.89
CA ALA A 57 -119.68 -78.43 5.77
C ALA A 57 -119.03 -77.71 6.97
N ALA A 58 -119.09 -78.26 8.18
CA ALA A 58 -118.40 -77.72 9.35
C ALA A 58 -116.87 -77.88 9.25
N ALA A 59 -116.38 -79.04 8.79
CA ALA A 59 -114.97 -79.30 8.52
C ALA A 59 -114.44 -78.36 7.42
N ALA A 60 -115.16 -78.20 6.31
CA ALA A 60 -114.82 -77.25 5.25
C ALA A 60 -114.80 -75.80 5.75
N ARG A 61 -115.79 -75.38 6.56
CA ARG A 61 -115.81 -74.05 7.20
C ARG A 61 -114.63 -73.84 8.16
N ASN A 62 -114.22 -74.86 8.91
CA ASN A 62 -113.06 -74.78 9.79
C ASN A 62 -111.75 -74.69 9.01
N LYS A 63 -111.56 -75.54 7.98
CA LYS A 63 -110.40 -75.48 7.10
C LYS A 63 -110.29 -74.15 6.35
N LEU A 64 -111.41 -73.56 5.92
CA LEU A 64 -111.44 -72.20 5.35
C LEU A 64 -111.06 -71.13 6.37
N ARG A 65 -111.44 -71.27 7.65
CA ARG A 65 -111.00 -70.35 8.73
C ARG A 65 -109.51 -70.50 9.02
N GLU A 66 -108.96 -71.71 8.97
CA GLU A 66 -107.54 -71.99 9.16
C GLU A 66 -106.71 -71.38 8.01
N LEU A 67 -107.04 -71.71 6.75
CA LEU A 67 -106.41 -71.12 5.57
C LEU A 67 -106.53 -69.58 5.55
N SER A 68 -107.64 -69.02 6.06
CA SER A 68 -107.80 -67.56 6.20
C SER A 68 -106.87 -66.97 7.26
N LYS A 69 -106.63 -67.67 8.38
CA LYS A 69 -105.66 -67.26 9.42
C LYS A 69 -104.22 -67.37 8.91
N GLU A 70 -103.89 -68.45 8.21
CA GLU A 70 -102.57 -68.66 7.59
C GLU A 70 -102.30 -67.57 6.54
N LEU A 71 -103.25 -67.30 5.65
CA LEU A 71 -103.14 -66.22 4.67
C LEU A 71 -103.00 -64.84 5.33
N ALA A 72 -103.70 -64.58 6.44
CA ALA A 72 -103.53 -63.36 7.21
C ALA A 72 -102.15 -63.27 7.89
N ALA A 73 -101.64 -64.37 8.43
CA ALA A 73 -100.32 -64.45 9.05
C ALA A 73 -99.18 -64.28 8.03
N GLU A 74 -99.27 -64.92 6.85
CA GLU A 74 -98.28 -64.73 5.78
C GLU A 74 -98.36 -63.32 5.18
N ARG A 75 -99.55 -62.72 5.06
CA ARG A 75 -99.67 -61.29 4.69
C ARG A 75 -98.99 -60.39 5.74
N ALA A 76 -99.20 -60.64 7.03
CA ALA A 76 -98.55 -59.88 8.09
C ALA A 76 -97.01 -60.05 8.09
N LYS A 77 -96.51 -61.27 7.87
CA LYS A 77 -95.07 -61.55 7.69
C LYS A 77 -94.51 -60.83 6.46
N ALA A 78 -95.20 -60.90 5.32
CA ALA A 78 -94.78 -60.24 4.08
C ALA A 78 -94.67 -58.72 4.26
N VAL A 79 -95.69 -58.08 4.86
CA VAL A 79 -95.66 -56.64 5.17
C VAL A 79 -94.54 -56.29 6.16
N ALA A 80 -94.27 -57.14 7.16
CA ALA A 80 -93.17 -56.94 8.11
C ALA A 80 -91.78 -57.10 7.46
N VAL A 81 -91.62 -57.99 6.47
CA VAL A 81 -90.39 -58.13 5.69
C VAL A 81 -90.23 -56.96 4.71
N GLU A 82 -91.30 -56.57 4.02
CA GLU A 82 -91.33 -55.41 3.12
C GLU A 82 -90.99 -54.10 3.86
N GLY A 83 -91.51 -53.92 5.08
CA GLY A 83 -91.15 -52.81 5.97
C GLY A 83 -89.65 -52.79 6.28
N LYS A 84 -89.08 -53.90 6.73
CA LYS A 84 -87.63 -54.02 7.01
C LYS A 84 -86.76 -53.77 5.77
N LEU A 85 -87.19 -54.24 4.60
CA LEU A 85 -86.47 -54.00 3.34
C LEU A 85 -86.54 -52.51 2.93
N LYS A 86 -87.68 -51.83 3.14
CA LYS A 86 -87.80 -50.37 2.95
C LYS A 86 -86.93 -49.59 3.93
N GLU A 87 -86.88 -49.99 5.21
CA GLU A 87 -86.00 -49.39 6.21
C GLU A 87 -84.51 -49.55 5.84
N GLN A 88 -84.11 -50.74 5.39
CA GLN A 88 -82.74 -51.01 4.91
C GLN A 88 -82.41 -50.21 3.64
N LEU A 89 -83.34 -50.11 2.69
CA LEU A 89 -83.17 -49.33 1.47
C LEU A 89 -83.00 -47.84 1.81
N LEU A 90 -83.87 -47.27 2.64
CA LEU A 90 -83.75 -45.89 3.15
C LEU A 90 -82.47 -45.66 3.96
N ALA A 91 -81.93 -46.68 4.64
CA ALA A 91 -80.64 -46.59 5.30
C ALA A 91 -79.48 -46.54 4.28
N ARG A 92 -79.50 -47.40 3.26
CA ARG A 92 -78.49 -47.38 2.18
C ARG A 92 -78.55 -46.10 1.34
N GLU A 93 -79.72 -45.55 1.06
CA GLU A 93 -79.86 -44.25 0.39
C GLU A 93 -79.21 -43.12 1.20
N ARG A 94 -79.41 -43.10 2.52
CA ARG A 94 -78.75 -42.14 3.43
C ARG A 94 -77.23 -42.35 3.49
N GLU A 95 -76.75 -43.59 3.50
CA GLU A 95 -75.31 -43.90 3.43
C GLU A 95 -74.70 -43.40 2.10
N ILE A 96 -75.37 -43.65 0.97
CA ILE A 96 -74.94 -43.18 -0.36
C ILE A 96 -74.89 -41.66 -0.39
N ALA A 97 -75.93 -40.97 0.09
CA ALA A 97 -75.95 -39.51 0.17
C ALA A 97 -74.83 -38.97 1.10
N ALA A 98 -74.56 -39.62 2.23
CA ALA A 98 -73.49 -39.26 3.15
C ALA A 98 -72.08 -39.56 2.62
N VAL A 99 -71.93 -40.53 1.70
CA VAL A 99 -70.68 -40.76 0.95
C VAL A 99 -70.52 -39.70 -0.15
N GLN A 100 -71.57 -39.42 -0.92
CA GLN A 100 -71.56 -38.38 -1.96
C GLN A 100 -71.23 -37.00 -1.39
N ALA A 101 -71.85 -36.61 -0.27
CA ALA A 101 -71.58 -35.34 0.40
C ALA A 101 -70.11 -35.24 0.90
N ARG A 102 -69.55 -36.31 1.47
CA ARG A 102 -68.13 -36.34 1.88
C ARG A 102 -67.16 -36.30 0.70
N MET A 103 -67.49 -36.99 -0.39
CA MET A 103 -66.72 -36.96 -1.64
C MET A 103 -66.74 -35.56 -2.28
N GLN A 104 -67.90 -34.89 -2.28
CA GLN A 104 -68.04 -33.52 -2.78
C GLN A 104 -67.29 -32.50 -1.92
N ALA A 105 -67.35 -32.65 -0.58
CA ALA A 105 -66.59 -31.82 0.34
C ALA A 105 -65.07 -31.97 0.12
N SER A 106 -64.55 -33.21 0.16
CA SER A 106 -63.13 -33.50 -0.11
C SER A 106 -62.66 -33.01 -1.48
N TYR A 107 -63.50 -33.12 -2.53
CA TYR A 107 -63.19 -32.55 -3.84
C TYR A 107 -63.11 -31.01 -3.79
N GLN A 108 -64.04 -30.35 -3.11
CA GLN A 108 -64.05 -28.89 -2.96
C GLN A 108 -62.85 -28.39 -2.13
N ASP A 109 -62.46 -29.14 -1.09
CA ASP A 109 -61.27 -28.88 -0.28
C ASP A 109 -60.00 -28.99 -1.16
N HIS A 110 -59.81 -30.11 -1.87
CA HIS A 110 -58.67 -30.31 -2.78
C HIS A 110 -58.60 -29.29 -3.93
N VAL A 111 -59.75 -28.85 -4.46
CA VAL A 111 -59.80 -27.73 -5.43
C VAL A 111 -59.30 -26.44 -4.79
N SER A 112 -59.68 -26.15 -3.53
CA SER A 112 -59.20 -24.96 -2.81
C SER A 112 -57.70 -25.04 -2.47
N GLU A 113 -57.20 -26.21 -2.07
CA GLU A 113 -55.77 -26.47 -1.84
C GLU A 113 -54.97 -26.28 -3.13
N THR A 114 -55.46 -26.83 -4.25
CA THR A 114 -54.85 -26.70 -5.57
C THR A 114 -54.80 -25.24 -6.01
N GLN A 115 -55.87 -24.47 -5.82
CA GLN A 115 -55.89 -23.03 -6.11
C GLN A 115 -54.93 -22.23 -5.22
N GLN A 116 -54.82 -22.55 -3.93
CA GLN A 116 -53.85 -21.92 -3.03
C GLN A 116 -52.40 -22.25 -3.43
N LEU A 117 -52.12 -23.49 -3.83
CA LEU A 117 -50.80 -23.90 -4.30
C LEU A 117 -50.45 -23.24 -5.64
N GLN A 118 -51.38 -23.17 -6.59
CA GLN A 118 -51.21 -22.42 -7.84
C GLN A 118 -50.95 -20.93 -7.58
N GLY A 119 -51.66 -20.32 -6.63
CA GLY A 119 -51.40 -18.94 -6.19
C GLY A 119 -50.00 -18.75 -5.61
N LYS A 120 -49.55 -19.66 -4.75
CA LYS A 120 -48.17 -19.65 -4.18
C LYS A 120 -47.10 -19.87 -5.26
N ILE A 121 -47.37 -20.73 -6.26
CA ILE A 121 -46.47 -20.95 -7.39
C ILE A 121 -46.34 -19.66 -8.21
N ARG A 122 -47.46 -18.99 -8.55
CA ARG A 122 -47.43 -17.71 -9.27
C ARG A 122 -46.67 -16.64 -8.50
N THR A 123 -46.90 -16.45 -7.19
CA THR A 123 -46.19 -15.41 -6.44
C THR A 123 -44.70 -15.70 -6.27
N LEU A 124 -44.31 -16.98 -6.19
CA LEU A 124 -42.90 -17.37 -6.22
C LEU A 124 -42.27 -17.17 -7.61
N GLN A 125 -42.99 -17.43 -8.70
CA GLN A 125 -42.56 -17.12 -10.07
C GLN A 125 -42.38 -15.61 -10.25
N GLU A 126 -43.36 -14.79 -9.86
CA GLU A 126 -43.27 -13.33 -9.89
C GLU A 126 -42.10 -12.80 -9.05
N GLN A 127 -41.78 -13.42 -7.91
CA GLN A 127 -40.60 -13.06 -7.11
C GLN A 127 -39.27 -13.50 -7.76
N LEU A 128 -39.24 -14.66 -8.43
CA LEU A 128 -38.06 -15.16 -9.17
C LEU A 128 -37.81 -14.40 -10.47
N GLU A 129 -38.84 -13.85 -11.12
CA GLU A 129 -38.71 -13.01 -12.31
C GLU A 129 -38.36 -11.56 -11.95
N ASN A 130 -39.09 -10.95 -11.00
CA ASN A 130 -38.91 -9.53 -10.68
C ASN A 130 -37.76 -9.28 -9.68
N GLY A 131 -37.44 -10.24 -8.81
CA GLY A 131 -36.36 -10.13 -7.82
C GLY A 131 -34.98 -9.87 -8.43
N PRO A 132 -34.42 -10.79 -9.22
CA PRO A 132 -33.11 -10.61 -9.84
C PRO A 132 -33.11 -9.48 -10.87
N ASN A 133 -34.20 -9.24 -11.61
CA ASN A 133 -34.29 -8.09 -12.52
C ASN A 133 -34.26 -6.75 -11.77
N THR A 134 -34.94 -6.64 -10.62
CA THR A 134 -34.88 -5.43 -9.77
C THR A 134 -33.48 -5.22 -9.17
N GLN A 135 -32.81 -6.31 -8.76
CA GLN A 135 -31.43 -6.23 -8.25
C GLN A 135 -30.45 -5.85 -9.37
N LEU A 136 -30.59 -6.44 -10.56
CA LEU A 136 -29.78 -6.12 -11.73
C LEU A 136 -29.95 -4.66 -12.17
N ALA A 137 -31.19 -4.15 -12.21
CA ALA A 137 -31.47 -2.75 -12.55
C ALA A 137 -30.83 -1.79 -11.52
N ARG A 138 -30.87 -2.10 -10.22
CA ARG A 138 -30.19 -1.33 -9.18
C ARG A 138 -28.67 -1.37 -9.35
N LEU A 139 -28.09 -2.56 -9.55
CA LEU A 139 -26.65 -2.72 -9.77
C LEU A 139 -26.17 -2.02 -11.04
N GLN A 140 -26.99 -1.97 -12.10
CA GLN A 140 -26.73 -1.20 -13.31
C GLN A 140 -26.76 0.31 -13.04
N GLN A 141 -27.74 0.80 -12.26
CA GLN A 141 -27.83 2.21 -11.86
C GLN A 141 -26.67 2.62 -10.94
N GLU A 142 -26.29 1.77 -9.98
CA GLU A 142 -25.12 1.95 -9.13
C GLU A 142 -23.84 1.97 -9.98
N ASN A 143 -23.72 1.09 -10.98
CA ASN A 143 -22.59 1.12 -11.92
C ASN A 143 -22.56 2.38 -12.80
N SER A 144 -23.69 2.93 -13.26
CA SER A 144 -23.68 4.21 -13.98
C SER A 144 -23.25 5.36 -13.05
N ILE A 145 -23.82 5.43 -11.84
CA ILE A 145 -23.44 6.47 -10.85
C ILE A 145 -21.95 6.40 -10.50
N LEU A 146 -21.41 5.19 -10.30
CA LEU A 146 -19.98 5.00 -10.02
C LEU A 146 -19.08 5.36 -11.22
N ARG A 147 -19.51 5.08 -12.46
CA ARG A 147 -18.79 5.51 -13.67
C ARG A 147 -18.82 7.02 -13.83
N ASP A 148 -19.98 7.65 -13.64
CA ASP A 148 -20.12 9.10 -13.77
C ASP A 148 -19.34 9.83 -12.67
N ALA A 149 -19.36 9.34 -11.44
CA ALA A 149 -18.53 9.85 -10.34
C ALA A 149 -17.02 9.66 -10.60
N LEU A 150 -16.61 8.51 -11.14
CA LEU A 150 -15.22 8.25 -11.54
C LEU A 150 -14.77 9.18 -12.67
N ASN A 151 -15.60 9.37 -13.69
CA ASN A 151 -15.34 10.29 -14.81
C ASN A 151 -15.27 11.75 -14.33
N GLN A 152 -16.15 12.16 -13.41
CA GLN A 152 -16.13 13.49 -12.79
C GLN A 152 -14.89 13.70 -11.91
N ALA A 153 -14.50 12.70 -11.11
CA ALA A 153 -13.28 12.76 -10.29
C ALA A 153 -12.01 12.80 -11.15
N THR A 154 -11.95 11.99 -12.21
CA THR A 154 -10.84 11.96 -13.17
C THR A 154 -10.70 13.29 -13.88
N SER A 155 -11.75 13.76 -14.57
CA SER A 155 -11.74 15.05 -15.28
C SER A 155 -11.49 16.26 -14.36
N GLN A 156 -11.99 16.24 -13.12
CA GLN A 156 -11.65 17.28 -12.14
C GLN A 156 -10.17 17.24 -11.77
N THR A 157 -9.60 16.05 -11.58
CA THR A 157 -8.17 15.87 -11.24
C THR A 157 -7.26 16.27 -12.41
N GLU A 158 -7.59 15.84 -13.63
CA GLU A 158 -6.93 16.27 -14.87
C GLU A 158 -6.99 17.79 -15.04
N SER A 159 -8.14 18.43 -14.75
CA SER A 159 -8.26 19.90 -14.86
C SER A 159 -7.39 20.64 -13.83
N LYS A 160 -7.27 20.11 -12.60
CA LYS A 160 -6.38 20.64 -11.55
C LYS A 160 -4.91 20.49 -11.94
N GLN A 161 -4.50 19.28 -12.36
CA GLN A 161 -3.15 18.99 -12.83
C GLN A 161 -2.77 19.84 -14.04
N ASN A 162 -3.67 20.02 -15.02
CA ASN A 162 -3.42 20.91 -16.17
C ASN A 162 -3.30 22.39 -15.75
N ALA A 163 -4.08 22.85 -14.78
CA ALA A 163 -3.96 24.21 -14.23
C ALA A 163 -2.65 24.41 -13.43
N GLU A 164 -2.19 23.40 -12.69
CA GLU A 164 -0.92 23.41 -11.97
C GLU A 164 0.27 23.34 -12.93
N LEU A 165 0.24 22.48 -13.95
CA LEU A 165 1.22 22.46 -15.04
C LEU A 165 1.26 23.79 -15.81
N ALA A 166 0.12 24.46 -15.99
CA ALA A 166 0.07 25.79 -16.60
C ALA A 166 0.72 26.87 -15.71
N LYS A 167 0.49 26.84 -14.39
CA LYS A 167 1.16 27.73 -13.42
C LYS A 167 2.67 27.49 -13.40
N LEU A 168 3.11 26.23 -13.27
CA LEU A 168 4.53 25.86 -13.27
C LEU A 168 5.21 26.28 -14.57
N ARG A 169 4.59 26.06 -15.74
CA ARG A 169 5.09 26.59 -17.03
C ARG A 169 5.18 28.12 -17.04
N GLN A 170 4.20 28.82 -16.46
CA GLN A 170 4.25 30.28 -16.35
C GLN A 170 5.37 30.74 -15.40
N GLU A 171 5.63 30.03 -14.31
CA GLU A 171 6.69 30.30 -13.34
C GLU A 171 8.08 30.02 -13.90
N CYS A 172 8.28 28.90 -14.61
CA CYS A 172 9.49 28.65 -15.38
C CYS A 172 9.73 29.77 -16.42
N ASN A 173 8.69 30.24 -17.12
CA ASN A 173 8.82 31.34 -18.08
C ASN A 173 9.14 32.69 -17.41
N LYS A 174 8.60 32.97 -16.21
CA LYS A 174 8.98 34.16 -15.41
C LYS A 174 10.45 34.07 -14.99
N LEU A 175 10.87 32.94 -14.39
CA LEU A 175 12.22 32.74 -13.91
C LEU A 175 13.26 32.75 -15.05
N MET A 176 12.94 32.20 -16.23
CA MET A 176 13.80 32.33 -17.42
C MET A 176 13.93 33.79 -17.87
N LYS A 177 12.83 34.58 -17.83
CA LYS A 177 12.86 36.00 -18.18
C LYS A 177 13.68 36.80 -17.16
N GLU A 178 13.43 36.61 -15.87
CA GLU A 178 14.20 37.23 -14.78
C GLU A 178 15.70 36.85 -14.85
N LEU A 179 16.03 35.59 -15.17
CA LEU A 179 17.40 35.14 -15.39
C LEU A 179 18.04 35.82 -16.62
N SER A 180 17.30 35.98 -17.72
CA SER A 180 17.80 36.70 -18.90
C SER A 180 18.05 38.19 -18.61
N GLU A 181 17.12 38.86 -17.92
CA GLU A 181 17.27 40.27 -17.50
C GLU A 181 18.45 40.45 -16.53
N LYS A 182 18.61 39.52 -15.57
CA LYS A 182 19.79 39.48 -14.67
C LYS A 182 21.09 39.27 -15.44
N SER A 183 21.10 38.40 -16.46
CA SER A 183 22.28 38.14 -17.29
C SER A 183 22.65 39.34 -18.17
N GLU A 184 21.66 40.03 -18.75
CA GLU A 184 21.87 41.27 -19.50
C GLU A 184 22.42 42.39 -18.61
N VAL A 185 21.86 42.57 -17.42
CA VAL A 185 22.39 43.54 -16.42
C VAL A 185 23.81 43.19 -16.01
N LEU A 186 24.12 41.92 -15.73
CA LEU A 186 25.47 41.49 -15.34
C LEU A 186 26.48 41.68 -16.49
N GLN A 187 26.09 41.44 -17.75
CA GLN A 187 26.93 41.77 -18.91
C GLN A 187 27.16 43.29 -19.04
N GLN A 188 26.16 44.13 -18.76
CA GLN A 188 26.31 45.58 -18.76
C GLN A 188 27.24 46.04 -17.62
N GLU A 189 27.13 45.46 -16.42
CA GLU A 189 28.03 45.73 -15.30
C GLU A 189 29.48 45.28 -15.61
N GLU A 190 29.67 44.12 -16.25
CA GLU A 190 30.99 43.69 -16.74
C GLU A 190 31.59 44.67 -17.75
N GLN A 191 30.78 45.15 -18.72
CA GLN A 191 31.23 46.13 -19.72
C GLN A 191 31.59 47.47 -19.05
N GLN A 192 30.80 47.92 -18.08
CA GLN A 192 31.12 49.10 -17.28
C GLN A 192 32.41 48.90 -16.48
N LYS A 193 32.58 47.77 -15.78
CA LYS A 193 33.78 47.40 -15.03
C LYS A 193 35.02 47.44 -15.91
N LYS A 194 35.00 46.80 -17.08
CA LYS A 194 36.07 46.84 -18.09
C LYS A 194 36.36 48.28 -18.54
N SER A 195 35.33 49.13 -18.71
CA SER A 195 35.52 50.56 -19.01
C SER A 195 36.20 51.34 -17.88
N TRP A 196 35.91 50.99 -16.62
CA TRP A 196 36.51 51.62 -15.44
C TRP A 196 37.93 51.13 -15.19
N GLU A 197 38.22 49.85 -15.43
CA GLU A 197 39.58 49.28 -15.39
C GLU A 197 40.49 49.95 -16.43
N ILE A 198 40.01 50.15 -17.66
CA ILE A 198 40.75 50.87 -18.71
C ILE A 198 41.03 52.34 -18.30
N LYS A 199 40.05 53.02 -17.69
CA LYS A 199 40.24 54.39 -17.17
C LYS A 199 41.22 54.43 -16.00
N ALA A 200 41.13 53.47 -15.08
CA ALA A 200 42.03 53.35 -13.92
C ALA A 200 43.48 53.17 -14.39
N ALA A 201 43.74 52.18 -15.26
CA ALA A 201 45.05 51.93 -15.84
C ALA A 201 45.59 53.11 -16.67
N ALA A 202 44.71 53.92 -17.29
CA ALA A 202 45.11 55.16 -17.94
C ALA A 202 45.52 56.25 -16.94
N SER A 203 44.79 56.41 -15.83
CA SER A 203 45.17 57.34 -14.74
C SER A 203 46.41 56.89 -13.97
N GLU A 204 46.61 55.58 -13.76
CA GLU A 204 47.84 55.02 -13.18
C GLU A 204 49.05 55.37 -14.03
N LYS A 205 48.99 55.16 -15.35
CA LYS A 205 50.05 55.59 -16.28
C LYS A 205 50.30 57.10 -16.27
N GLN A 206 49.26 57.92 -16.13
CA GLN A 206 49.44 59.37 -15.97
C GLN A 206 50.15 59.71 -14.65
N ILE A 207 49.84 59.01 -13.56
CA ILE A 207 50.52 59.18 -12.27
C ILE A 207 51.98 58.71 -12.35
N GLU A 208 52.27 57.56 -12.97
CA GLU A 208 53.64 57.07 -13.20
C GLU A 208 54.45 58.06 -14.04
N GLN A 209 53.86 58.59 -15.12
CA GLN A 209 54.51 59.55 -16.02
C GLN A 209 54.76 60.91 -15.34
N LEU A 210 53.83 61.38 -14.51
CA LEU A 210 54.02 62.56 -13.67
C LEU A 210 55.13 62.32 -12.63
N GLN A 211 55.11 61.19 -11.92
CA GLN A 211 56.17 60.84 -10.97
C GLN A 211 57.55 60.70 -11.64
N ALA A 212 57.62 60.17 -12.86
CA ALA A 212 58.86 60.13 -13.64
C ALA A 212 59.37 61.54 -13.93
N SER A 213 58.50 62.44 -14.43
CA SER A 213 58.86 63.84 -14.68
C SER A 213 59.27 64.59 -13.40
N GLN A 214 58.64 64.28 -12.25
CA GLN A 214 59.03 64.82 -10.95
C GLN A 214 60.43 64.36 -10.54
N ARG A 215 60.72 63.06 -10.62
CA ARG A 215 62.07 62.51 -10.33
C ARG A 215 63.14 63.08 -11.27
N GLU A 216 62.82 63.30 -12.54
CA GLU A 216 63.73 63.95 -13.50
C GLU A 216 64.00 65.42 -13.12
N ILE A 217 62.95 66.19 -12.79
CA ILE A 217 63.08 67.58 -12.33
C ILE A 217 63.89 67.62 -11.02
N GLU A 218 63.57 66.80 -10.03
CA GLU A 218 64.31 66.65 -8.76
C GLU A 218 65.78 66.31 -9.02
N ALA A 219 66.09 65.37 -9.91
CA ALA A 219 67.46 65.02 -10.27
C ALA A 219 68.22 66.16 -10.98
N THR A 220 67.55 66.97 -11.81
CA THR A 220 68.17 68.16 -12.42
C THR A 220 68.39 69.30 -11.42
N LEU A 221 67.47 69.47 -10.46
CA LEU A 221 67.62 70.43 -9.37
C LEU A 221 68.73 70.01 -8.41
N GLN A 222 68.84 68.71 -8.07
CA GLN A 222 69.93 68.18 -7.26
C GLN A 222 71.29 68.38 -7.95
N LYS A 223 71.40 68.05 -9.25
CA LYS A 223 72.65 68.34 -10.02
C LYS A 223 73.04 69.80 -9.97
N ARG A 224 72.09 70.73 -10.13
CA ARG A 224 72.35 72.18 -10.01
C ARG A 224 72.75 72.59 -8.59
N LEU A 225 72.17 71.98 -7.58
CA LEU A 225 72.54 72.21 -6.18
C LEU A 225 73.96 71.70 -5.89
N ASP A 226 74.34 70.55 -6.45
CA ASP A 226 75.68 69.98 -6.36
C ASP A 226 76.70 70.86 -7.11
N GLU A 227 76.39 71.27 -8.35
CA GLU A 227 77.18 72.21 -9.17
C GLU A 227 77.44 73.53 -8.42
N VAL A 228 76.40 74.18 -7.89
CA VAL A 228 76.51 75.42 -7.10
C VAL A 228 77.26 75.20 -5.79
N SER A 229 77.09 74.05 -5.13
CA SER A 229 77.86 73.70 -3.93
C SER A 229 79.35 73.51 -4.23
N ASP A 230 79.66 72.99 -5.42
CA ASP A 230 81.02 72.82 -5.94
C ASP A 230 81.66 74.16 -6.31
N GLU A 231 80.92 75.05 -6.97
CA GLU A 231 81.34 76.44 -7.25
C GLU A 231 81.53 77.24 -5.95
N LEU A 232 80.64 77.09 -4.98
CA LEU A 232 80.79 77.69 -3.66
C LEU A 232 82.04 77.17 -2.94
N ARG A 233 82.35 75.86 -3.05
CA ARG A 233 83.57 75.29 -2.46
C ARG A 233 84.84 75.79 -3.16
N LYS A 234 84.82 75.90 -4.50
CA LYS A 234 85.92 76.45 -5.33
C LYS A 234 86.17 77.92 -5.04
N THR A 235 85.12 78.73 -4.98
CA THR A 235 85.23 80.16 -4.64
C THR A 235 85.69 80.36 -3.20
N GLN A 236 85.17 79.57 -2.23
CA GLN A 236 85.64 79.60 -0.84
C GLN A 236 87.12 79.18 -0.69
N THR A 237 87.62 78.20 -1.46
CA THR A 237 89.06 77.87 -1.45
C THR A 237 89.90 78.97 -2.09
N SER A 238 89.48 79.54 -3.22
CA SER A 238 90.21 80.66 -3.84
C SER A 238 90.25 81.91 -2.95
N TYR A 239 89.17 82.20 -2.20
CA TYR A 239 89.11 83.27 -1.21
C TYR A 239 90.07 83.02 -0.02
N LYS A 240 90.16 81.77 0.46
CA LYS A 240 91.16 81.38 1.48
C LYS A 240 92.60 81.56 0.98
N THR A 241 92.88 81.22 -0.27
CA THR A 241 94.20 81.44 -0.89
C THR A 241 94.50 82.94 -1.00
N LEU A 242 93.56 83.75 -1.49
CA LEU A 242 93.70 85.20 -1.58
C LEU A 242 93.92 85.87 -0.21
N LEU A 243 93.26 85.39 0.85
CA LEU A 243 93.53 85.84 2.22
C LEU A 243 94.97 85.50 2.64
N ALA A 244 95.42 84.26 2.45
CA ALA A 244 96.78 83.85 2.81
C ALA A 244 97.86 84.60 2.01
N ASP A 245 97.60 84.93 0.74
CA ASP A 245 98.51 85.72 -0.08
C ASP A 245 98.49 87.22 0.29
N ALA A 246 97.34 87.76 0.70
CA ALA A 246 97.25 89.10 1.29
C ALA A 246 97.99 89.19 2.64
N GLU A 247 97.94 88.15 3.47
CA GLU A 247 98.73 88.05 4.71
C GLU A 247 100.23 87.96 4.43
N LYS A 248 100.67 87.16 3.45
CA LYS A 248 102.07 87.14 2.97
C LYS A 248 102.52 88.51 2.47
N ALA A 249 101.71 89.18 1.64
CA ALA A 249 102.01 90.52 1.13
C ALA A 249 102.11 91.56 2.26
N LYS A 250 101.25 91.45 3.29
CA LYS A 250 101.33 92.28 4.50
C LYS A 250 102.60 92.01 5.31
N GLY A 251 103.03 90.75 5.44
CA GLY A 251 104.31 90.39 6.08
C GLY A 251 105.52 90.87 5.28
N GLN A 252 105.48 90.80 3.95
CA GLN A 252 106.49 91.39 3.07
C GLN A 252 106.54 92.92 3.21
N GLN A 253 105.39 93.59 3.27
CA GLN A 253 105.31 95.04 3.51
C GLN A 253 105.87 95.43 4.88
N GLN A 254 105.64 94.63 5.92
CA GLN A 254 106.28 94.81 7.23
C GLN A 254 107.81 94.67 7.13
N SER A 255 108.32 93.62 6.48
CA SER A 255 109.76 93.43 6.24
C SER A 255 110.39 94.59 5.43
N ILE A 256 109.69 95.11 4.42
CA ILE A 256 110.11 96.31 3.67
C ILE A 256 110.16 97.54 4.59
N SER A 257 109.18 97.72 5.47
CA SER A 257 109.20 98.84 6.43
C SER A 257 110.31 98.72 7.47
N GLU A 258 110.67 97.51 7.90
CA GLU A 258 111.86 97.28 8.73
C GLU A 258 113.17 97.59 7.98
N LEU A 259 113.27 97.22 6.71
CA LEU A 259 114.43 97.53 5.87
C LEU A 259 114.56 99.05 5.64
N GLN A 260 113.44 99.76 5.46
CA GLN A 260 113.41 101.23 5.42
C GLN A 260 113.86 101.85 6.75
N ALA A 261 113.42 101.31 7.89
CA ALA A 261 113.87 101.77 9.21
C ALA A 261 115.39 101.53 9.42
N LYS A 262 115.90 100.35 9.03
CA LYS A 262 117.34 100.01 9.08
C LYS A 262 118.18 100.88 8.13
N LEU A 263 117.63 101.24 6.96
CA LEU A 263 118.26 102.18 6.04
C LEU A 263 118.37 103.57 6.68
N LEU A 264 117.28 104.10 7.24
CA LEU A 264 117.25 105.40 7.92
C LEU A 264 118.20 105.46 9.13
N SER A 265 118.34 104.39 9.91
CA SER A 265 119.32 104.35 11.00
C SER A 265 120.76 104.34 10.47
N SER A 266 121.06 103.58 9.41
CA SER A 266 122.38 103.60 8.77
C SER A 266 122.72 104.97 8.15
N GLU A 267 121.73 105.68 7.61
CA GLU A 267 121.90 107.03 7.08
C GLU A 267 122.17 108.04 8.21
N ALA A 268 121.55 107.86 9.38
CA ALA A 268 121.85 108.65 10.58
C ALA A 268 123.26 108.37 11.13
N GLU A 269 123.73 107.11 11.12
CA GLU A 269 125.11 106.77 11.49
C GLU A 269 126.14 107.41 10.54
N VAL A 270 125.88 107.42 9.22
CA VAL A 270 126.74 108.12 8.24
C VAL A 270 126.75 109.62 8.50
N LYS A 271 125.60 110.22 8.82
CA LYS A 271 125.51 111.64 9.22
C LYS A 271 126.31 111.94 10.50
N SER A 272 126.29 111.05 11.50
CA SER A 272 127.14 111.18 12.70
C SER A 272 128.63 111.16 12.34
N LYS A 273 129.07 110.21 11.51
CA LYS A 273 130.48 110.08 11.10
C LYS A 273 130.99 111.24 10.23
N LEU A 274 130.11 111.91 9.48
CA LEU A 274 130.44 113.15 8.79
C LEU A 274 130.70 114.31 9.77
N LEU A 275 129.91 114.44 10.83
CA LEU A 275 130.14 115.42 11.90
C LEU A 275 131.43 115.12 12.69
N GLU A 276 131.75 113.85 12.92
CA GLU A 276 133.03 113.42 13.50
C GLU A 276 134.22 113.81 12.60
N LEU A 277 134.09 113.65 11.28
CA LEU A 277 135.12 114.04 10.31
C LEU A 277 135.38 115.56 10.27
N ASP A 278 134.34 116.39 10.24
CA ASP A 278 134.52 117.86 10.27
C ASP A 278 135.12 118.34 11.63
N ASN A 279 134.78 117.67 12.74
CA ASN A 279 135.42 117.92 14.05
C ASN A 279 136.93 117.57 14.02
N MET A 280 137.31 116.45 13.41
CA MET A 280 138.72 116.06 13.24
C MET A 280 139.48 116.99 12.27
N LYS A 281 138.80 117.50 11.24
CA LYS A 281 139.33 118.48 10.28
C LYS A 281 139.59 119.85 10.92
N GLY A 282 138.75 120.30 11.85
CA GLY A 282 139.00 121.50 12.66
C GLY A 282 140.31 121.40 13.46
N LYS A 283 140.51 120.30 14.19
CA LYS A 283 141.72 120.04 14.99
C LYS A 283 143.01 120.04 14.15
N LEU A 284 142.93 119.59 12.89
CA LEU A 284 144.06 119.61 11.96
C LEU A 284 144.42 121.05 11.53
N GLN A 285 143.43 121.93 11.42
CA GLN A 285 143.63 123.32 11.01
C GLN A 285 144.27 124.16 12.14
N ASP A 286 143.86 123.95 13.39
CA ASP A 286 144.47 124.63 14.54
C ASP A 286 145.98 124.31 14.65
N ALA A 287 146.35 123.02 14.54
CA ALA A 287 147.73 122.54 14.56
C ALA A 287 148.59 123.09 13.40
N SER A 288 147.99 123.47 12.27
CA SER A 288 148.70 124.15 11.18
C SER A 288 149.12 125.58 11.54
N SER A 289 148.37 126.26 12.42
CA SER A 289 148.60 127.65 12.82
C SER A 289 149.69 127.83 13.89
N GLU A 290 150.06 126.75 14.58
CA GLU A 290 151.17 126.75 15.53
C GLU A 290 152.52 126.52 14.82
N ASN A 291 152.53 125.68 13.78
CA ASN A 291 153.73 125.41 12.98
C ASN A 291 154.34 126.67 12.35
N THR A 292 153.53 127.62 11.88
CA THR A 292 154.04 128.88 11.32
C THR A 292 154.74 129.77 12.35
N LYS A 293 154.28 129.77 13.61
CA LYS A 293 154.86 130.55 14.72
C LYS A 293 156.17 129.95 15.22
N LEU A 294 156.37 128.64 15.07
CA LEU A 294 157.60 127.94 15.45
C LEU A 294 158.72 128.14 14.41
N LEU A 295 158.39 128.25 13.11
CA LEU A 295 159.36 128.40 12.02
C LEU A 295 160.20 129.68 12.08
N GLU A 296 159.68 130.78 12.65
CA GLU A 296 160.48 132.01 12.78
C GLU A 296 161.49 131.94 13.94
N ARG A 297 161.16 131.26 15.04
CA ARG A 297 162.08 131.09 16.18
C ARG A 297 163.24 130.13 15.92
N ILE A 298 163.11 129.24 14.92
CA ILE A 298 164.19 128.34 14.49
C ILE A 298 165.31 129.09 13.75
N LYS A 299 165.07 130.32 13.27
CA LYS A 299 166.11 131.18 12.67
C LYS A 299 167.02 131.91 13.69
N SER A 300 167.09 131.45 14.94
CA SER A 300 167.86 132.12 16.00
C SER A 300 168.43 131.18 17.10
N ILE A 301 169.28 130.18 16.84
CA ILE A 301 169.75 129.55 15.60
C ILE A 301 170.52 128.28 16.03
N GLU A 302 170.48 127.22 15.23
CA GLU A 302 171.52 126.16 15.08
C GLU A 302 172.35 125.74 16.32
N ALA A 303 171.72 125.55 17.49
CA ALA A 303 172.36 125.09 18.72
C ALA A 303 171.50 124.04 19.49
N LEU A 304 171.96 122.78 19.47
CA LEU A 304 171.69 121.67 20.43
C LEU A 304 170.44 120.70 20.28
N LEU A 305 170.56 119.64 19.44
CA LEU A 305 170.33 118.15 19.66
C LEU A 305 168.93 117.39 19.82
N GLU A 306 168.61 116.44 18.86
CA GLU A 306 168.19 114.96 18.89
C GLU A 306 166.83 114.23 19.39
N ALA A 307 166.28 113.20 18.60
CA ALA A 307 165.51 111.86 18.85
C ALA A 307 163.91 111.57 19.08
N GLY A 308 163.31 110.30 18.88
CA GLY A 308 161.83 109.80 19.10
C GLY A 308 161.26 108.30 18.67
N GLN A 309 159.92 107.80 18.83
CA GLN A 309 159.01 106.65 18.13
C GLN A 309 157.76 105.71 18.82
N MET A 310 156.85 104.79 18.17
CA MET A 310 155.39 104.11 18.55
C MET A 310 154.68 102.64 18.02
N ARG A 311 153.35 102.11 18.30
CA ARG A 311 152.51 100.76 17.84
C ARG A 311 150.87 100.35 18.02
N GLU A 312 150.21 99.11 17.67
CA GLU A 312 148.68 98.65 17.32
C GLU A 312 147.81 97.23 17.74
N ALA A 313 146.60 96.69 17.16
CA ALA A 313 145.50 95.58 17.64
C ALA A 313 144.43 94.61 16.72
N GLU A 314 143.44 93.64 17.17
CA GLU A 314 142.50 92.52 16.41
C GLU A 314 141.04 91.76 16.92
N LYS A 315 140.26 90.70 16.28
CA LYS A 315 138.74 90.08 16.40
C LYS A 315 138.14 88.52 15.99
N THR A 316 136.81 87.96 16.18
CA THR A 316 136.08 86.56 15.69
C THR A 316 134.45 86.09 15.85
N ARG A 317 133.77 84.88 15.43
CA ARG A 317 132.20 84.40 15.44
C ARG A 317 131.50 82.88 15.05
N ASP A 318 130.15 82.43 15.35
CA ASP A 318 128.99 81.38 14.82
C ASP A 318 128.56 79.80 15.27
N LEU A 319 127.46 78.86 15.06
CA LEU A 319 126.00 78.50 14.45
C LEU A 319 125.08 77.10 14.84
N GLN A 320 123.90 76.54 14.18
CA GLN A 320 122.77 75.45 14.65
C GLN A 320 121.75 74.46 13.69
N VAL A 321 120.86 73.39 14.08
CA VAL A 321 119.81 72.39 13.29
C VAL A 321 118.59 71.47 14.06
N ALA A 322 117.56 70.46 13.83
CA ALA A 322 116.88 69.23 12.98
C ALA A 322 115.29 68.62 13.21
N SER A 323 114.63 67.46 12.61
CA SER A 323 113.17 66.75 12.83
C SER A 323 112.56 65.29 12.17
N GLU A 324 111.27 64.66 12.38
CA GLU A 324 110.54 63.26 11.89
C GLU A 324 108.86 63.04 11.75
N ALA A 325 107.87 61.98 11.59
CA ALA A 325 107.44 60.43 11.70
C ALA A 325 105.97 59.74 11.09
N PRO A 326 105.39 58.41 11.26
CA PRO A 326 104.25 57.54 10.48
C PRO A 326 102.90 56.63 11.02
N PHE A 327 102.15 55.59 10.32
CA PHE A 327 100.67 54.92 10.51
C PHE A 327 100.09 53.38 10.02
N ARG A 328 98.77 52.77 10.22
CA ARG A 328 98.07 51.36 9.81
C ARG A 328 96.44 51.04 9.87
N GLU A 329 95.69 50.35 8.90
CA GLU A 329 94.39 49.46 9.04
C GLU A 329 93.68 48.90 7.71
N LYS A 330 93.23 47.60 7.52
CA LYS A 330 92.26 47.14 6.41
C LYS A 330 91.69 45.66 6.22
N THR A 331 91.80 44.67 7.12
CA THR A 331 91.70 43.22 6.72
C THR A 331 90.32 42.53 6.77
N ASP A 332 89.42 42.89 7.68
CA ASP A 332 88.40 41.96 8.20
C ASP A 332 87.06 41.88 7.43
N GLN A 333 86.97 42.48 6.23
CA GLN A 333 85.72 42.58 5.45
C GLN A 333 85.56 41.54 4.33
N LEU A 334 86.53 40.65 4.10
CA LEU A 334 86.49 39.66 3.02
C LEU A 334 85.93 38.28 3.43
N SER A 335 85.93 37.94 4.73
CA SER A 335 85.58 36.60 5.22
C SER A 335 84.08 36.33 5.40
N SER A 336 83.24 37.38 5.41
CA SER A 336 81.78 37.24 5.54
C SER A 336 81.10 36.85 4.23
N LEU A 337 81.44 37.53 3.14
CA LEU A 337 80.85 37.35 1.81
C LEU A 337 81.16 35.99 1.18
N GLU A 338 82.31 35.39 1.52
CA GLU A 338 82.70 34.06 1.00
C GLU A 338 81.80 32.94 1.57
N ARG A 339 81.30 33.10 2.79
CA ARG A 339 80.46 32.11 3.48
C ARG A 339 79.03 32.08 2.93
N GLU A 340 78.41 33.25 2.74
CA GLU A 340 77.06 33.39 2.17
C GLU A 340 76.99 32.80 0.74
N ALA A 341 78.10 32.86 0.00
CA ALA A 341 78.25 32.28 -1.33
C ALA A 341 78.39 30.74 -1.36
N THR A 342 78.49 30.05 -0.22
CA THR A 342 78.48 28.58 -0.11
C THR A 342 77.11 28.03 0.25
N GLU A 343 76.44 28.60 1.26
CA GLU A 343 75.17 28.11 1.80
C GLU A 343 74.05 28.12 0.72
N LEU A 344 74.05 29.10 -0.20
CA LEU A 344 73.14 29.15 -1.36
C LEU A 344 73.39 28.06 -2.42
N ARG A 345 74.60 27.50 -2.53
CA ARG A 345 74.90 26.42 -3.50
C ARG A 345 74.38 25.08 -3.02
N GLU A 346 74.53 24.80 -1.73
CA GLU A 346 74.03 23.57 -1.11
C GLU A 346 72.50 23.49 -1.19
N ALA A 347 71.80 24.61 -0.96
CA ALA A 347 70.35 24.70 -1.12
C ALA A 347 69.88 24.37 -2.55
N VAL A 348 70.60 24.84 -3.58
CA VAL A 348 70.30 24.54 -4.99
C VAL A 348 70.54 23.05 -5.31
N GLU A 349 71.64 22.47 -4.85
CA GLU A 349 71.96 21.07 -5.16
C GLU A 349 71.02 20.09 -4.45
N GLN A 350 70.62 20.38 -3.21
CA GLN A 350 69.57 19.65 -2.48
C GLN A 350 68.20 19.71 -3.17
N GLN A 351 67.95 20.70 -4.03
CA GLN A 351 66.70 20.80 -4.78
C GLN A 351 66.75 20.05 -6.12
N LYS A 352 67.94 19.90 -6.72
CA LYS A 352 68.15 19.04 -7.90
C LYS A 352 67.99 17.56 -7.57
N THR A 353 68.54 17.08 -6.46
CA THR A 353 68.39 15.67 -6.05
C THR A 353 66.92 15.32 -5.85
N LYS A 354 66.17 16.14 -5.11
CA LYS A 354 64.70 16.00 -4.96
C LYS A 354 63.94 16.01 -6.29
N ASN A 355 64.39 16.81 -7.28
CA ASN A 355 63.76 16.79 -8.62
C ASN A 355 64.05 15.47 -9.36
N ASN A 356 65.27 14.93 -9.24
CA ASN A 356 65.63 13.64 -9.83
C ASN A 356 64.89 12.48 -9.16
N ASP A 357 64.78 12.46 -7.83
CA ASP A 357 64.00 11.46 -7.07
C ASP A 357 62.53 11.44 -7.52
N LEU A 358 61.95 12.61 -7.78
CA LEU A 358 60.58 12.74 -8.30
C LEU A 358 60.45 12.22 -9.73
N ARG A 359 61.45 12.47 -10.61
CA ARG A 359 61.48 11.89 -11.96
C ARG A 359 61.58 10.37 -11.93
N GLU A 360 62.43 9.81 -11.08
CA GLU A 360 62.59 8.35 -10.97
C GLU A 360 61.34 7.67 -10.41
N LYS A 361 60.68 8.29 -9.41
CA LYS A 361 59.38 7.82 -8.89
C LYS A 361 58.29 7.89 -9.96
N ASN A 362 58.22 8.99 -10.72
CA ASN A 362 57.23 9.16 -11.78
C ASN A 362 57.46 8.15 -12.94
N TRP A 363 58.72 7.91 -13.31
CA TRP A 363 59.11 6.87 -14.27
C TRP A 363 58.64 5.48 -13.82
N LYS A 364 58.93 5.10 -12.56
CA LYS A 364 58.50 3.80 -12.00
C LYS A 364 56.98 3.65 -11.94
N THR A 365 56.22 4.73 -11.69
CA THR A 365 54.76 4.67 -11.80
C THR A 365 54.27 4.52 -13.25
N MET A 366 54.98 5.08 -14.24
CA MET A 366 54.67 4.91 -15.66
C MET A 366 54.97 3.48 -16.16
N GLU A 367 56.09 2.89 -15.72
CA GLU A 367 56.41 1.47 -15.97
C GLU A 367 55.36 0.55 -15.34
N ALA A 368 54.93 0.82 -14.10
CA ALA A 368 53.88 0.05 -13.45
C ALA A 368 52.52 0.17 -14.17
N LEU A 369 52.15 1.37 -14.65
CA LEU A 369 50.93 1.60 -15.42
C LEU A 369 50.93 0.80 -16.73
N THR A 370 51.99 0.94 -17.54
CA THR A 370 52.12 0.24 -18.83
C THR A 370 52.23 -1.28 -18.70
N ALA A 371 52.69 -1.80 -17.56
CA ALA A 371 52.62 -3.23 -17.25
C ALA A 371 51.18 -3.71 -16.94
N VAL A 372 50.38 -2.90 -16.23
CA VAL A 372 48.97 -3.20 -15.95
C VAL A 372 48.10 -3.13 -17.21
N GLU A 373 48.36 -2.15 -18.09
CA GLU A 373 47.68 -2.01 -19.39
C GLU A 373 47.85 -3.28 -20.25
N LYS A 374 49.10 -3.73 -20.46
CA LYS A 374 49.39 -4.97 -21.20
C LYS A 374 48.75 -6.21 -20.56
N ALA A 375 48.80 -6.32 -19.22
CA ALA A 375 48.15 -7.40 -18.50
C ALA A 375 46.60 -7.36 -18.57
N CYS A 376 46.01 -6.25 -19.04
CA CYS A 376 44.60 -6.13 -19.37
C CYS A 376 44.33 -6.54 -20.84
N GLU A 377 45.14 -6.06 -21.78
CA GLU A 377 45.08 -6.44 -23.20
C GLU A 377 45.21 -7.96 -23.40
N GLU A 378 46.19 -8.60 -22.73
CA GLU A 378 46.39 -10.06 -22.79
C GLU A 378 45.17 -10.84 -22.29
N LYS A 379 44.48 -10.35 -21.25
CA LYS A 379 43.24 -10.96 -20.73
C LYS A 379 42.07 -10.77 -21.69
N LEU A 380 41.97 -9.62 -22.35
CA LEU A 380 40.95 -9.36 -23.38
C LEU A 380 41.14 -10.32 -24.58
N LEU A 381 42.39 -10.53 -25.01
CA LEU A 381 42.76 -11.46 -26.07
C LEU A 381 42.56 -12.94 -25.68
N ALA A 382 42.69 -13.29 -24.41
CA ALA A 382 42.35 -14.62 -23.91
C ALA A 382 40.82 -14.85 -23.88
N ALA A 383 40.06 -13.88 -23.36
CA ALA A 383 38.60 -13.98 -23.25
C ALA A 383 37.88 -14.02 -24.61
N THR A 384 38.39 -13.28 -25.61
CA THR A 384 37.86 -13.30 -26.98
C THR A 384 38.07 -14.65 -27.66
N LYS A 385 39.26 -15.26 -27.55
CA LYS A 385 39.53 -16.62 -28.06
C LYS A 385 38.64 -17.69 -27.41
N ALA A 386 38.48 -17.65 -26.09
CA ALA A 386 37.59 -18.58 -25.38
C ALA A 386 36.12 -18.48 -25.86
N LYS A 387 35.65 -17.28 -26.21
CA LYS A 387 34.32 -17.06 -26.82
C LYS A 387 34.23 -17.67 -28.22
N GLU A 388 35.27 -17.54 -29.04
CA GLU A 388 35.31 -18.12 -30.39
C GLU A 388 35.33 -19.67 -30.35
N GLU A 389 36.10 -20.25 -29.43
CA GLU A 389 36.15 -21.71 -29.21
C GLU A 389 34.79 -22.26 -28.78
N LEU A 390 34.08 -21.59 -27.86
CA LEU A 390 32.72 -21.98 -27.44
C LEU A 390 31.70 -21.87 -28.59
N ALA A 391 31.81 -20.85 -29.44
CA ALA A 391 30.95 -20.71 -30.62
C ALA A 391 31.16 -21.86 -31.63
N GLN A 392 32.41 -22.27 -31.85
CA GLN A 392 32.75 -23.41 -32.71
C GLN A 392 32.25 -24.74 -32.12
N GLN A 393 32.33 -24.93 -30.80
CA GLN A 393 31.78 -26.11 -30.13
C GLN A 393 30.25 -26.21 -30.27
N LEU A 394 29.54 -25.07 -30.21
CA LEU A 394 28.09 -25.02 -30.37
C LEU A 394 27.65 -25.40 -31.79
N ASP A 395 28.30 -24.86 -32.83
CA ASP A 395 27.98 -25.21 -34.23
C ASP A 395 28.35 -26.67 -34.56
N ALA A 396 29.47 -27.18 -34.02
CA ALA A 396 29.83 -28.59 -34.12
C ALA A 396 28.78 -29.50 -33.47
N LEU A 397 28.25 -29.15 -32.29
CA LEU A 397 27.16 -29.86 -31.64
C LEU A 397 25.85 -29.79 -32.44
N GLN A 398 25.50 -28.60 -32.96
CA GLN A 398 24.30 -28.42 -33.77
C GLN A 398 24.37 -29.25 -35.07
N THR A 399 25.53 -29.25 -35.73
CA THR A 399 25.79 -30.02 -36.95
C THR A 399 25.80 -31.52 -36.69
N ARG A 400 26.43 -32.00 -35.61
CA ARG A 400 26.37 -33.41 -35.18
C ARG A 400 24.94 -33.85 -34.86
N THR A 401 24.14 -32.97 -34.25
CA THR A 401 22.72 -33.25 -33.95
C THR A 401 21.90 -33.37 -35.24
N LYS A 402 22.06 -32.43 -36.19
CA LYS A 402 21.44 -32.51 -37.54
C LYS A 402 21.81 -33.82 -38.26
N GLN A 403 23.09 -34.19 -38.29
CA GLN A 403 23.56 -35.45 -38.89
C GLN A 403 22.97 -36.69 -38.20
N THR A 404 22.89 -36.70 -36.87
CA THR A 404 22.32 -37.83 -36.11
C THR A 404 20.84 -38.02 -36.44
N LEU A 405 20.06 -36.93 -36.49
CA LEU A 405 18.64 -36.97 -36.87
C LEU A 405 18.44 -37.44 -38.33
N LEU A 406 19.27 -36.99 -39.27
CA LEU A 406 19.24 -37.45 -40.67
C LEU A 406 19.59 -38.94 -40.80
N SER A 407 20.52 -39.45 -39.99
CA SER A 407 20.90 -40.87 -39.99
C SER A 407 19.80 -41.80 -39.44
N ALA A 408 18.95 -41.29 -38.54
CA ALA A 408 17.85 -42.04 -37.94
C ALA A 408 16.58 -42.10 -38.83
N LEU A 409 16.45 -41.21 -39.82
CA LEU A 409 15.26 -41.07 -40.67
C LEU A 409 15.62 -40.96 -42.17
N PRO A 410 16.07 -42.05 -42.84
CA PRO A 410 16.68 -41.99 -44.18
C PRO A 410 15.75 -41.62 -45.36
N GLY A 411 14.50 -41.23 -45.08
CA GLY A 411 13.46 -40.98 -46.10
C GLY A 411 12.81 -39.60 -46.04
N VAL A 412 13.27 -38.68 -45.19
CA VAL A 412 12.67 -37.35 -45.04
C VAL A 412 13.59 -36.26 -45.59
N THR A 413 13.27 -35.74 -46.78
CA THR A 413 13.93 -34.55 -47.33
C THR A 413 13.43 -33.30 -46.59
N VAL A 414 14.05 -32.98 -45.46
CA VAL A 414 13.73 -31.77 -44.67
C VAL A 414 14.18 -30.53 -45.43
N SER A 415 13.29 -29.97 -46.25
CA SER A 415 13.39 -28.57 -46.68
C SER A 415 13.23 -27.67 -45.46
N SER A 416 14.01 -26.59 -45.38
CA SER A 416 14.17 -25.83 -44.13
C SER A 416 13.08 -24.79 -43.90
N GLN A 417 11.83 -25.21 -43.73
CA GLN A 417 10.78 -24.44 -43.04
C GLN A 417 9.56 -25.32 -42.68
N GLN A 418 8.98 -25.06 -41.50
CA GLN A 418 7.74 -25.63 -40.96
C GLN A 418 7.73 -27.16 -40.71
N VAL A 419 7.76 -27.55 -39.44
CA VAL A 419 7.47 -28.93 -38.98
C VAL A 419 6.34 -28.88 -37.95
N GLY A 420 5.16 -29.36 -38.34
CA GLY A 420 3.97 -29.42 -37.48
C GLY A 420 2.82 -30.18 -38.15
N THR A 421 2.05 -30.93 -37.36
CA THR A 421 0.72 -31.49 -37.71
C THR A 421 0.60 -32.19 -39.09
N GLY A 422 1.39 -33.24 -39.33
CA GLY A 422 1.43 -33.94 -40.64
C GLY A 422 1.31 -35.47 -40.65
N PHE A 423 1.07 -36.14 -39.52
CA PHE A 423 0.98 -37.61 -39.41
C PHE A 423 -0.34 -38.05 -38.74
N LEU A 424 -0.75 -39.31 -38.99
CA LEU A 424 -1.98 -40.00 -38.52
C LEU A 424 -3.29 -39.77 -39.32
N ARG A 425 -3.34 -40.29 -40.56
CA ARG A 425 -4.59 -40.76 -41.23
C ARG A 425 -4.23 -41.73 -42.38
N PRO A 426 -4.00 -43.03 -42.11
CA PRO A 426 -5.08 -44.00 -42.41
C PRO A 426 -5.03 -45.34 -41.59
N LEU A 427 -6.11 -45.71 -40.87
CA LEU A 427 -6.21 -47.06 -40.26
C LEU A 427 -7.64 -47.55 -39.96
N GLU A 428 -8.63 -47.21 -40.79
CA GLU A 428 -10.04 -47.63 -40.59
C GLU A 428 -10.67 -48.18 -41.88
N SER A 429 -10.57 -49.49 -42.12
CA SER A 429 -11.28 -50.18 -43.22
C SER A 429 -11.28 -51.71 -43.10
N LEU A 430 -11.98 -52.29 -42.10
CA LEU A 430 -12.51 -53.67 -42.21
C LEU A 430 -13.56 -54.02 -41.14
N ARG A 431 -14.84 -54.18 -41.52
CA ARG A 431 -15.85 -55.10 -40.92
C ARG A 431 -17.26 -54.91 -41.52
N ARG A 432 -17.86 -55.95 -42.12
CA ARG A 432 -19.33 -56.06 -42.23
C ARG A 432 -19.83 -57.50 -42.50
N ALA A 433 -20.31 -58.16 -41.45
CA ALA A 433 -21.19 -59.34 -41.48
C ALA A 433 -21.68 -59.61 -40.03
N GLY A 434 -22.90 -60.10 -39.75
CA GLY A 434 -23.99 -60.36 -40.70
C GLY A 434 -25.16 -61.21 -40.17
N ARG A 435 -25.46 -61.27 -38.86
CA ARG A 435 -26.53 -62.16 -38.34
C ARG A 435 -27.14 -61.86 -36.96
N THR A 436 -27.80 -60.71 -36.74
CA THR A 436 -28.74 -60.50 -35.60
C THR A 436 -29.66 -59.28 -35.82
N ALA A 437 -30.81 -59.38 -36.49
CA ALA A 437 -31.60 -58.17 -36.83
C ALA A 437 -32.10 -57.34 -35.62
N LEU A 438 -32.34 -57.97 -34.45
CA LEU A 438 -32.71 -57.25 -33.22
C LEU A 438 -31.49 -56.74 -32.45
N LYS A 439 -30.51 -57.61 -32.13
CA LYS A 439 -29.27 -57.16 -31.47
C LYS A 439 -28.44 -56.19 -32.31
N LEU A 440 -28.63 -56.16 -33.63
CA LEU A 440 -28.06 -55.15 -34.51
C LEU A 440 -28.73 -53.80 -34.23
N LYS A 441 -30.06 -53.72 -34.11
CA LYS A 441 -30.74 -52.48 -33.69
C LYS A 441 -30.37 -52.04 -32.29
N GLU A 442 -30.37 -52.94 -31.31
CA GLU A 442 -29.94 -52.63 -29.94
C GLU A 442 -28.48 -52.14 -29.92
N ALA A 443 -27.61 -52.71 -30.77
CA ALA A 443 -26.23 -52.27 -30.92
C ALA A 443 -26.05 -51.02 -31.80
N GLU A 444 -26.94 -50.74 -32.76
CA GLU A 444 -26.97 -49.52 -33.59
C GLU A 444 -27.47 -48.33 -32.76
N GLU A 445 -28.47 -48.55 -31.90
CA GLU A 445 -28.97 -47.58 -30.92
C GLU A 445 -27.89 -47.32 -29.85
N ALA A 446 -27.28 -48.36 -29.27
CA ALA A 446 -26.16 -48.20 -28.32
C ALA A 446 -24.89 -47.62 -28.98
N GLN A 447 -24.63 -47.93 -30.26
CA GLN A 447 -23.55 -47.30 -31.02
C GLN A 447 -23.88 -45.82 -31.30
N SER A 448 -25.16 -45.47 -31.54
CA SER A 448 -25.59 -44.09 -31.74
C SER A 448 -25.51 -43.28 -30.44
N THR A 449 -25.80 -43.86 -29.27
CA THR A 449 -25.59 -43.17 -27.98
C THR A 449 -24.11 -43.01 -27.67
N LEU A 450 -23.32 -44.09 -27.80
CA LEU A 450 -21.86 -44.01 -27.61
C LEU A 450 -21.19 -43.07 -28.61
N GLN A 451 -21.69 -42.98 -29.84
CA GLN A 451 -21.21 -42.01 -30.83
C GLN A 451 -21.59 -40.58 -30.43
N ALA A 452 -22.82 -40.33 -29.99
CA ALA A 452 -23.24 -39.02 -29.49
C ALA A 452 -22.45 -38.59 -28.23
N GLU A 453 -22.17 -39.52 -27.31
CA GLU A 453 -21.28 -39.31 -26.17
C GLU A 453 -19.85 -39.01 -26.63
N CYS A 454 -19.31 -39.74 -27.61
CA CYS A 454 -17.99 -39.44 -28.20
C CYS A 454 -17.95 -38.09 -28.93
N GLU A 455 -19.05 -37.66 -29.54
CA GLU A 455 -19.17 -36.33 -30.17
C GLU A 455 -19.28 -35.23 -29.12
N GLN A 456 -19.99 -35.44 -28.01
CA GLN A 456 -19.98 -34.56 -26.84
C GLN A 456 -18.59 -34.46 -26.21
N TYR A 457 -17.88 -35.59 -26.01
CA TYR A 457 -16.51 -35.57 -25.50
C TYR A 457 -15.55 -34.86 -26.47
N ARG A 458 -15.69 -35.01 -27.79
CA ARG A 458 -14.92 -34.23 -28.77
C ARG A 458 -15.25 -32.73 -28.70
N ALA A 459 -16.51 -32.35 -28.50
CA ALA A 459 -16.90 -30.95 -28.34
C ALA A 459 -16.29 -30.34 -27.06
N ILE A 460 -16.39 -31.03 -25.91
CA ILE A 460 -15.80 -30.61 -24.64
C ILE A 460 -14.26 -30.54 -24.75
N LEU A 461 -13.62 -31.47 -25.46
CA LEU A 461 -12.18 -31.42 -25.72
C LEU A 461 -11.81 -30.22 -26.61
N ALA A 462 -12.55 -29.96 -27.68
CA ALA A 462 -12.30 -28.79 -28.54
C ALA A 462 -12.52 -27.45 -27.80
N GLU A 463 -13.50 -27.39 -26.90
CA GLU A 463 -13.79 -26.23 -26.04
C GLU A 463 -12.70 -26.04 -24.96
N THR A 464 -12.27 -27.11 -24.30
CA THR A 464 -11.17 -27.05 -23.32
C THR A 464 -9.82 -26.75 -23.97
N GLU A 465 -9.53 -27.28 -25.17
CA GLU A 465 -8.40 -26.81 -25.99
C GLU A 465 -8.53 -25.33 -26.39
N GLY A 466 -9.76 -24.85 -26.65
CA GLY A 466 -10.04 -23.43 -26.90
C GLY A 466 -9.64 -22.58 -25.71
N MET A 467 -10.20 -22.88 -24.53
CA MET A 467 -9.86 -22.20 -23.27
C MET A 467 -8.36 -22.29 -22.94
N LEU A 468 -7.69 -23.42 -23.23
CA LEU A 468 -6.24 -23.55 -23.02
C LEU A 468 -5.43 -22.67 -23.98
N ARG A 469 -5.84 -22.53 -25.25
CA ARG A 469 -5.21 -21.61 -26.22
C ARG A 469 -5.43 -20.15 -25.82
N ASP A 470 -6.63 -19.80 -25.36
CA ASP A 470 -6.94 -18.44 -24.90
C ASP A 470 -6.18 -18.08 -23.60
N LEU A 471 -6.07 -19.03 -22.66
CA LEU A 471 -5.23 -18.90 -21.46
C LEU A 471 -3.75 -18.77 -21.80
N GLN A 472 -3.23 -19.61 -22.70
CA GLN A 472 -1.84 -19.51 -23.17
C GLN A 472 -1.59 -18.12 -23.77
N LYS A 473 -2.47 -17.66 -24.68
CA LYS A 473 -2.37 -16.33 -25.30
C LYS A 473 -2.44 -15.20 -24.27
N SER A 474 -3.31 -15.30 -23.27
CA SER A 474 -3.40 -14.32 -22.18
C SER A 474 -2.12 -14.26 -21.34
N VAL A 475 -1.49 -15.42 -21.07
CA VAL A 475 -0.21 -15.48 -20.34
C VAL A 475 0.95 -14.94 -21.20
N GLU A 476 0.97 -15.22 -22.51
CA GLU A 476 1.95 -14.63 -23.45
C GLU A 476 1.79 -13.10 -23.53
N GLU A 477 0.56 -12.59 -23.61
CA GLU A 477 0.28 -11.14 -23.60
C GLU A 477 0.68 -10.48 -22.27
N GLU A 478 0.40 -11.11 -21.11
CA GLU A 478 0.91 -10.63 -19.82
C GLU A 478 2.44 -10.69 -19.73
N GLU A 479 3.10 -11.73 -20.24
CA GLU A 479 4.56 -11.85 -20.23
C GLU A 479 5.21 -10.70 -21.04
N GLN A 480 4.63 -10.32 -22.18
CA GLN A 480 5.10 -9.16 -22.95
C GLN A 480 4.88 -7.83 -22.18
N VAL A 481 3.76 -7.68 -21.47
CA VAL A 481 3.51 -6.51 -20.60
C VAL A 481 4.51 -6.45 -19.44
N TRP A 482 4.85 -7.59 -18.83
CA TRP A 482 5.86 -7.64 -17.76
C TRP A 482 7.29 -7.40 -18.28
N LYS A 483 7.64 -7.90 -19.47
CA LYS A 483 8.90 -7.56 -20.17
C LYS A 483 9.00 -6.05 -20.45
N ALA A 484 7.95 -5.43 -20.99
CA ALA A 484 7.92 -4.00 -21.27
C ALA A 484 8.04 -3.13 -20.00
N LYS A 485 7.41 -3.56 -18.89
CA LYS A 485 7.57 -2.92 -17.57
C LYS A 485 8.99 -3.07 -17.03
N LEU A 486 9.60 -4.25 -17.19
CA LEU A 486 10.98 -4.50 -16.77
C LEU A 486 11.95 -3.60 -17.54
N THR A 487 11.87 -3.57 -18.87
CA THR A 487 12.75 -2.71 -19.69
C THR A 487 12.55 -1.22 -19.41
N ALA A 488 11.32 -0.78 -19.14
CA ALA A 488 11.05 0.60 -18.73
C ALA A 488 11.68 0.92 -17.37
N SER A 489 11.62 -0.01 -16.41
CA SER A 489 12.24 0.14 -15.09
C SER A 489 13.77 0.10 -15.16
N GLU A 490 14.35 -0.77 -16.00
CA GLU A 490 15.79 -0.81 -16.27
C GLU A 490 16.28 0.49 -16.96
N GLU A 491 15.52 1.02 -17.91
CA GLU A 491 15.77 2.34 -18.50
C GLU A 491 15.69 3.47 -17.47
N GLU A 492 14.71 3.47 -16.57
CA GLU A 492 14.61 4.45 -15.48
C GLU A 492 15.78 4.34 -14.52
N LEU A 493 16.19 3.12 -14.16
CA LEU A 493 17.34 2.87 -13.29
C LEU A 493 18.65 3.29 -13.96
N GLN A 494 18.82 3.10 -15.27
CA GLN A 494 19.93 3.69 -16.04
C GLN A 494 19.86 5.23 -16.07
N LYS A 495 18.68 5.82 -16.26
CA LYS A 495 18.46 7.29 -16.20
C LYS A 495 18.64 7.87 -14.79
N VAL A 496 18.68 7.03 -13.75
CA VAL A 496 19.09 7.40 -12.38
C VAL A 496 20.61 7.19 -12.22
N SER A 497 21.18 6.08 -12.69
CA SER A 497 22.63 5.81 -12.67
C SER A 497 23.42 6.91 -13.36
N VAL A 498 23.06 7.27 -14.61
CA VAL A 498 23.70 8.35 -15.37
C VAL A 498 23.53 9.71 -14.69
N ARG A 499 22.52 9.88 -13.83
CA ARG A 499 22.40 11.05 -12.95
C ARG A 499 23.34 10.96 -11.75
N GLY A 500 23.47 9.78 -11.13
CA GLY A 500 24.49 9.49 -10.11
C GLY A 500 25.90 9.79 -10.60
N ASP A 501 26.28 9.29 -11.79
CA ASP A 501 27.56 9.57 -12.43
C ASP A 501 27.81 11.09 -12.62
N VAL A 502 26.75 11.86 -12.90
CA VAL A 502 26.82 13.33 -12.98
C VAL A 502 26.88 13.99 -11.60
N TRP A 503 26.18 13.46 -10.58
CA TRP A 503 26.28 13.94 -9.20
C TRP A 503 27.69 13.71 -8.63
N ASP A 504 28.30 12.54 -8.83
CA ASP A 504 29.67 12.23 -8.38
C ASP A 504 30.71 13.16 -9.02
N VAL A 505 30.55 13.49 -10.32
CA VAL A 505 31.40 14.49 -11.01
C VAL A 505 31.17 15.91 -10.46
N VAL A 506 29.96 16.23 -10.01
CA VAL A 506 29.63 17.52 -9.38
C VAL A 506 30.17 17.61 -7.95
N ASP A 507 30.14 16.51 -7.19
CA ASP A 507 30.66 16.43 -5.82
C ASP A 507 32.18 16.64 -5.75
N LEU A 508 32.92 16.15 -6.77
CA LEU A 508 34.35 16.43 -6.93
C LEU A 508 34.69 17.89 -7.30
N ASN A 509 33.72 18.70 -7.74
CA ASN A 509 33.94 20.07 -8.21
C ASN A 509 33.35 21.16 -7.30
N LEU A 510 32.50 20.81 -6.33
CA LEU A 510 31.96 21.76 -5.35
C LEU A 510 32.86 21.90 -4.12
N ASN A 511 33.05 23.14 -3.67
CA ASN A 511 33.90 23.45 -2.52
C ASN A 511 33.37 22.76 -1.24
N PRO A 512 34.13 21.90 -0.54
CA PRO A 512 33.63 21.08 0.56
C PRO A 512 32.97 21.86 1.71
N LEU A 513 33.35 23.13 1.92
CA LEU A 513 32.72 24.01 2.91
C LEU A 513 31.25 24.34 2.55
N LEU A 514 30.95 24.45 1.26
CA LEU A 514 29.61 24.77 0.75
C LEU A 514 28.70 23.53 0.85
N LEU A 515 29.23 22.36 0.51
CA LEU A 515 28.54 21.07 0.71
C LEU A 515 28.24 20.81 2.20
N SER A 516 29.23 21.06 3.07
CA SER A 516 29.09 20.98 4.53
C SER A 516 27.97 21.89 5.06
N SER A 517 27.94 23.15 4.62
CA SER A 517 26.89 24.10 5.02
C SER A 517 25.49 23.66 4.57
N LEU A 518 25.37 23.16 3.33
CA LEU A 518 24.09 22.68 2.81
C LEU A 518 23.61 21.42 3.54
N LEU A 519 24.53 20.49 3.82
CA LEU A 519 24.25 19.26 4.58
C LEU A 519 23.74 19.57 6.00
N ILE A 520 24.32 20.57 6.67
CA ILE A 520 23.87 21.02 7.99
C ILE A 520 22.44 21.57 7.92
N GLN A 521 22.17 22.50 7.00
CA GLN A 521 20.81 23.06 6.83
C GLN A 521 19.77 22.00 6.49
N LEU A 522 20.11 21.03 5.63
CA LEU A 522 19.20 19.94 5.24
C LEU A 522 18.92 19.00 6.42
N LYS A 523 19.91 18.80 7.32
CA LYS A 523 19.77 18.02 8.56
C LYS A 523 18.94 18.75 9.61
N GLU A 524 19.11 20.06 9.75
CA GLU A 524 18.25 20.93 10.59
C GLU A 524 16.79 20.88 10.10
N TYR A 525 16.56 21.03 8.80
CA TYR A 525 15.23 20.96 8.19
C TYR A 525 14.58 19.58 8.35
N THR A 526 15.37 18.51 8.26
CA THR A 526 14.91 17.14 8.52
C THR A 526 14.47 17.00 9.99
N SER A 527 15.29 17.45 10.95
CA SER A 527 14.93 17.40 12.38
C SER A 527 13.70 18.24 12.75
N LEU A 528 13.44 19.33 12.02
CA LEU A 528 12.23 20.14 12.17
C LEU A 528 10.98 19.39 11.66
N LEU A 529 11.09 18.63 10.56
CA LEU A 529 10.00 17.79 10.05
C LEU A 529 9.77 16.56 10.94
N GLU A 530 10.83 15.93 11.45
CA GLU A 530 10.76 14.82 12.41
C GLU A 530 10.05 15.27 13.70
N THR A 531 10.44 16.41 14.28
CA THR A 531 9.79 16.94 15.48
C THR A 531 8.34 17.39 15.23
N GLN A 532 8.00 17.91 14.03
CA GLN A 532 6.60 18.17 13.68
C GLN A 532 5.77 16.88 13.57
N LEU A 533 6.32 15.82 12.96
CA LEU A 533 5.70 14.50 12.90
C LEU A 533 5.48 13.91 14.30
N GLU A 534 6.48 13.97 15.18
CA GLU A 534 6.37 13.48 16.56
C GLU A 534 5.27 14.23 17.33
N ASN A 535 5.22 15.57 17.24
CA ASN A 535 4.15 16.37 17.85
C ASN A 535 2.76 16.00 17.31
N HIS A 536 2.62 15.75 16.00
CA HIS A 536 1.34 15.31 15.41
C HIS A 536 0.95 13.89 15.86
N LEU A 537 1.92 12.97 15.99
CA LEU A 537 1.69 11.62 16.51
C LEU A 537 1.30 11.64 17.99
N GLU A 538 1.98 12.43 18.82
CA GLU A 538 1.65 12.57 20.24
C GLU A 538 0.26 13.22 20.43
N THR A 539 -0.06 14.27 19.66
CA THR A 539 -1.38 14.90 19.63
C THR A 539 -2.46 13.87 19.27
N ALA A 540 -2.33 13.17 18.15
CA ALA A 540 -3.28 12.14 17.71
C ALA A 540 -3.37 10.95 18.70
N SER A 541 -2.29 10.64 19.43
CA SER A 541 -2.32 9.64 20.50
C SER A 541 -3.16 10.10 21.69
N SER A 542 -3.07 11.38 22.06
CA SER A 542 -3.84 11.98 23.14
C SER A 542 -5.33 12.07 22.81
N GLU A 543 -5.66 12.44 21.56
CA GLU A 543 -7.02 12.41 21.02
C GLU A 543 -7.60 11.00 21.06
N ARG A 544 -6.86 9.99 20.55
CA ARG A 544 -7.29 8.58 20.64
C ARG A 544 -7.46 8.11 22.08
N GLN A 545 -6.64 8.57 23.01
CA GLN A 545 -6.80 8.24 24.44
C GLN A 545 -8.07 8.90 25.02
N ASN A 546 -8.43 10.11 24.59
CA ASN A 546 -9.64 10.80 25.02
C ASN A 546 -10.90 10.15 24.43
N TYR A 547 -10.93 9.86 23.12
CA TYR A 547 -12.00 9.08 22.49
C TYR A 547 -12.19 7.70 23.14
N THR A 548 -11.11 7.07 23.64
CA THR A 548 -11.22 5.80 24.38
C THR A 548 -11.98 5.99 25.70
N LYS A 549 -11.64 7.02 26.49
CA LYS A 549 -12.35 7.37 27.75
C LYS A 549 -13.81 7.73 27.49
N GLU A 550 -14.09 8.47 26.42
CA GLU A 550 -15.46 8.83 26.01
C GLU A 550 -16.28 7.60 25.62
N VAL A 551 -15.70 6.65 24.88
CA VAL A 551 -16.35 5.37 24.55
C VAL A 551 -16.56 4.51 25.80
N GLU A 552 -15.69 4.56 26.80
CA GLU A 552 -15.89 3.90 28.10
C GLU A 552 -17.06 4.53 28.87
N VAL A 553 -17.15 5.86 28.94
CA VAL A 553 -18.29 6.57 29.57
C VAL A 553 -19.61 6.30 28.84
N LEU A 554 -19.60 6.28 27.49
CA LEU A 554 -20.80 5.95 26.70
C LEU A 554 -21.23 4.49 26.89
N ARG A 555 -20.30 3.55 27.08
CA ARG A 555 -20.62 2.15 27.43
C ARG A 555 -21.22 2.03 28.83
N GLN A 556 -20.70 2.77 29.80
CA GLN A 556 -21.23 2.84 31.16
C GLN A 556 -22.70 3.33 31.14
N LEU A 557 -22.96 4.47 30.49
CA LEU A 557 -24.31 5.01 30.32
C LEU A 557 -25.24 4.06 29.54
N LEU A 558 -24.73 3.34 28.53
CA LEU A 558 -25.52 2.34 27.80
C LEU A 558 -25.94 1.18 28.73
N SER A 559 -25.03 0.67 29.57
CA SER A 559 -25.33 -0.39 30.55
C SER A 559 -26.41 0.08 31.54
N GLU A 560 -26.25 1.27 32.11
CA GLU A 560 -27.22 1.87 33.03
C GLU A 560 -28.59 2.06 32.38
N SER A 561 -28.64 2.49 31.10
CA SER A 561 -29.90 2.60 30.35
C SER A 561 -30.56 1.24 30.08
N GLN A 562 -29.77 0.18 29.88
CA GLN A 562 -30.28 -1.17 29.64
C GLN A 562 -30.76 -1.84 30.94
N GLU A 563 -30.09 -1.59 32.07
CA GLU A 563 -30.56 -2.00 33.40
C GLU A 563 -31.88 -1.30 33.76
N GLN A 564 -32.01 0.01 33.48
CA GLN A 564 -33.27 0.74 33.64
C GLN A 564 -34.39 0.17 32.73
N LEU A 565 -34.07 -0.23 31.50
CA LEU A 565 -35.02 -0.85 30.58
C LEU A 565 -35.49 -2.22 31.08
N GLU A 566 -34.60 -3.09 31.56
CA GLU A 566 -35.00 -4.38 32.16
C GLU A 566 -35.77 -4.19 33.47
N ALA A 567 -35.41 -3.22 34.31
CA ALA A 567 -36.20 -2.86 35.48
C ALA A 567 -37.64 -2.48 35.08
N ALA A 568 -37.82 -1.58 34.10
CA ALA A 568 -39.13 -1.19 33.59
C ALA A 568 -39.92 -2.35 32.94
N LYS A 569 -39.23 -3.28 32.24
CA LYS A 569 -39.84 -4.51 31.73
C LYS A 569 -40.32 -5.44 32.85
N THR A 570 -39.54 -5.63 33.91
CA THR A 570 -39.98 -6.46 35.05
C THR A 570 -41.15 -5.80 35.79
N GLU A 571 -41.15 -4.48 35.94
CA GLU A 571 -42.22 -3.74 36.62
C GLU A 571 -43.53 -3.77 35.83
N THR A 572 -43.49 -3.50 34.52
CA THR A 572 -44.66 -3.66 33.64
C THR A 572 -45.14 -5.11 33.59
N GLN A 573 -44.24 -6.10 33.70
CA GLN A 573 -44.63 -7.50 33.83
C GLN A 573 -45.31 -7.81 35.18
N LYS A 574 -44.88 -7.23 36.31
CA LYS A 574 -45.60 -7.31 37.60
C LYS A 574 -47.00 -6.73 37.47
N GLN A 575 -47.11 -5.50 36.98
CA GLN A 575 -48.39 -4.81 36.75
C GLN A 575 -49.31 -5.61 35.83
N SER A 576 -48.78 -6.29 34.80
CA SER A 576 -49.57 -7.17 33.94
C SER A 576 -50.13 -8.41 34.68
N LYS A 577 -49.38 -8.98 35.62
CA LYS A 577 -49.80 -10.11 36.48
C LYS A 577 -50.82 -9.65 37.51
N GLU A 578 -50.66 -8.46 38.08
CA GLU A 578 -51.62 -7.85 39.01
C GLU A 578 -52.94 -7.52 38.30
N LEU A 579 -52.89 -6.92 37.10
CA LEU A 579 -54.07 -6.68 36.26
C LEU A 579 -54.75 -7.97 35.82
N ALA A 580 -53.99 -9.06 35.61
CA ALA A 580 -54.55 -10.38 35.35
C ALA A 580 -55.24 -10.96 36.59
N LEU A 581 -54.68 -10.78 37.79
CA LEU A 581 -55.32 -11.14 39.06
C LEU A 581 -56.64 -10.37 39.28
N VAL A 582 -56.63 -9.05 39.03
CA VAL A 582 -57.82 -8.20 39.16
C VAL A 582 -58.92 -8.60 38.18
N ARG A 583 -58.57 -9.00 36.94
CA ARG A 583 -59.54 -9.56 35.98
C ARG A 583 -59.95 -11.01 36.30
N GLY A 584 -59.16 -11.74 37.07
CA GLY A 584 -59.40 -13.12 37.47
C GLY A 584 -60.35 -13.30 38.65
N ASN A 585 -60.63 -12.23 39.41
CA ASN A 585 -61.58 -12.27 40.54
C ASN A 585 -63.02 -11.99 40.07
N PRO A 586 -63.94 -12.98 40.13
CA PRO A 586 -65.36 -12.73 39.92
C PRO A 586 -65.98 -12.12 41.20
N TRP A 587 -65.97 -10.80 41.30
CA TRP A 587 -66.78 -10.08 42.30
C TRP A 587 -68.11 -9.63 41.69
N SER A 588 -69.19 -10.00 42.36
CA SER A 588 -70.58 -9.91 41.87
C SER A 588 -71.22 -8.53 42.09
N CYS A 589 -72.48 -8.41 41.65
CA CYS A 589 -73.44 -7.34 41.96
C CYS A 589 -73.38 -6.11 41.01
N PRO A 590 -74.42 -5.25 40.95
CA PRO A 590 -75.46 -5.47 39.94
C PRO A 590 -75.85 -4.18 39.16
N ALA A 591 -76.93 -4.24 38.37
CA ALA A 591 -77.45 -3.09 37.62
C ALA A 591 -77.96 -1.94 38.51
N GLY A 592 -77.72 -0.67 38.11
CA GLY A 592 -78.18 0.50 38.86
C GLY A 592 -77.85 1.90 38.28
N THR A 593 -78.68 2.38 37.35
CA THR A 593 -79.33 3.71 37.35
C THR A 593 -78.62 4.99 37.90
N SER A 594 -78.17 5.87 36.98
CA SER A 594 -78.39 7.34 36.94
C SER A 594 -77.52 8.40 37.68
N LEU A 595 -77.47 9.60 37.06
CA LEU A 595 -77.32 10.99 37.57
C LEU A 595 -75.93 11.59 37.95
N GLY A 596 -75.81 12.92 37.74
CA GLY A 596 -74.64 13.79 38.00
C GLY A 596 -73.92 14.27 36.73
N LEU A 597 -74.28 15.36 36.02
CA LEU A 597 -74.42 16.80 36.34
C LEU A 597 -73.13 17.49 36.86
N GLY A 598 -72.65 18.50 36.12
CA GLY A 598 -71.67 19.50 36.60
C GLY A 598 -70.60 19.95 35.58
N PRO A 599 -70.71 21.15 34.95
CA PRO A 599 -69.73 21.65 33.97
C PRO A 599 -68.82 22.80 34.45
N VAL A 600 -67.65 22.89 33.81
CA VAL A 600 -66.85 24.10 33.44
C VAL A 600 -67.15 25.44 34.14
N CYS A 601 -66.13 26.04 34.79
CA CYS A 601 -65.80 27.46 34.56
C CYS A 601 -64.38 27.89 35.03
N LYS A 602 -63.89 29.01 34.50
CA LYS A 602 -62.68 29.74 34.95
C LYS A 602 -63.02 30.76 36.06
N PRO A 603 -62.03 31.27 36.79
CA PRO A 603 -62.03 32.65 37.26
C PRO A 603 -61.05 33.55 36.47
N SER A 604 -61.23 34.87 36.59
CA SER A 604 -60.35 35.93 36.05
C SER A 604 -60.02 36.96 37.14
N CYS A 605 -59.11 37.91 36.86
CA CYS A 605 -58.41 38.74 37.84
C CYS A 605 -59.19 39.95 38.40
N GLY A 606 -58.78 40.40 39.60
CA GLY A 606 -59.04 41.74 40.18
C GLY A 606 -58.71 41.77 41.70
N ALA A 607 -58.33 42.89 42.33
CA ALA A 607 -57.90 44.21 41.83
C ALA A 607 -57.21 45.04 42.96
N GLY A 608 -56.37 46.03 42.60
CA GLY A 608 -55.82 47.06 43.53
C GLY A 608 -54.57 46.63 44.34
N ILE A 609 -53.74 47.53 44.90
CA ILE A 609 -53.70 49.02 44.91
C ILE A 609 -52.23 49.50 44.75
N LEU A 610 -52.01 50.72 44.25
CA LEU A 610 -50.69 51.36 44.02
C LEU A 610 -50.04 51.94 45.31
N PRO A 611 -48.72 52.23 45.29
CA PRO A 611 -48.33 53.64 45.10
C PRO A 611 -47.12 53.93 44.19
N THR A 612 -47.18 55.12 43.56
CA THR A 612 -46.13 56.03 43.02
C THR A 612 -44.77 55.53 42.45
N SER A 613 -44.65 55.71 41.13
CA SER A 613 -43.57 56.45 40.41
C SER A 613 -42.11 56.45 40.90
N SER A 614 -41.22 55.81 40.11
CA SER A 614 -39.91 56.37 39.64
C SER A 614 -39.01 55.28 39.03
N GLY A 615 -38.97 54.09 39.64
CA GLY A 615 -37.96 53.05 39.38
C GLY A 615 -38.20 52.08 38.21
N ARG A 616 -38.77 52.52 37.07
CA ARG A 616 -39.11 51.62 35.93
C ARG A 616 -38.25 51.73 34.66
N ARG A 617 -37.55 52.84 34.37
CA ARG A 617 -36.81 52.95 33.09
C ARG A 617 -35.51 52.12 33.02
N GLY A 618 -34.84 51.89 34.16
CA GLY A 618 -33.64 51.03 34.22
C GLY A 618 -33.95 49.52 34.14
N ARG A 619 -34.94 49.04 34.91
CA ARG A 619 -35.28 47.61 34.99
C ARG A 619 -35.79 47.01 33.68
N HIS A 620 -36.52 47.76 32.86
CA HIS A 620 -36.93 47.27 31.54
C HIS A 620 -35.75 47.13 30.57
N SER A 621 -34.71 47.98 30.69
CA SER A 621 -33.47 47.82 29.90
C SER A 621 -32.68 46.58 30.35
N GLN A 622 -32.44 46.42 31.65
CA GLN A 622 -31.75 45.24 32.20
C GLN A 622 -32.51 43.94 31.94
N SER A 623 -33.84 43.94 32.03
CA SER A 623 -34.67 42.77 31.69
C SER A 623 -34.66 42.46 30.20
N ALA A 624 -34.62 43.46 29.31
CA ALA A 624 -34.49 43.25 27.87
C ALA A 624 -33.12 42.66 27.51
N CYS A 625 -32.03 43.21 28.04
CA CYS A 625 -30.68 42.67 27.84
C CYS A 625 -30.53 41.26 28.43
N SER A 626 -31.16 40.97 29.57
CA SER A 626 -31.18 39.61 30.16
C SER A 626 -31.88 38.61 29.25
N LEU A 627 -33.09 38.94 28.78
CA LEU A 627 -33.86 38.07 27.88
C LEU A 627 -33.19 37.92 26.50
N GLN A 628 -32.51 38.96 26.00
CA GLN A 628 -31.77 38.87 24.76
C GLN A 628 -30.49 38.02 24.91
N ALA A 629 -29.78 38.12 26.04
CA ALA A 629 -28.66 37.23 26.35
C ALA A 629 -29.11 35.76 26.57
N GLU A 630 -30.32 35.53 27.09
CA GLU A 630 -30.92 34.19 27.14
C GLU A 630 -31.32 33.68 25.75
N LEU A 631 -31.90 34.52 24.88
CA LEU A 631 -32.20 34.15 23.49
C LEU A 631 -30.94 33.87 22.66
N GLU A 632 -29.85 34.60 22.89
CA GLU A 632 -28.56 34.33 22.24
C GLU A 632 -27.91 33.05 22.77
N LYS A 633 -28.01 32.76 24.08
CA LYS A 633 -27.61 31.45 24.64
C LYS A 633 -28.45 30.29 24.10
N LEU A 634 -29.77 30.47 23.96
CA LEU A 634 -30.65 29.45 23.39
C LEU A 634 -30.34 29.19 21.92
N ARG A 635 -30.04 30.23 21.13
CA ARG A 635 -29.57 30.07 19.74
C ARG A 635 -28.22 29.38 19.63
N LEU A 636 -27.29 29.65 20.55
CA LEU A 636 -26.01 28.93 20.61
C LEU A 636 -26.20 27.45 20.99
N ALA A 637 -27.14 27.15 21.89
CA ALA A 637 -27.51 25.76 22.22
C ALA A 637 -28.27 25.06 21.08
N GLU A 638 -29.10 25.78 20.32
CA GLU A 638 -29.82 25.29 19.14
C GLU A 638 -28.85 24.98 17.99
N ASN A 639 -27.84 25.84 17.77
CA ASN A 639 -26.75 25.59 16.81
C ASN A 639 -25.81 24.46 17.28
N ALA A 640 -25.56 24.33 18.59
CA ALA A 640 -24.82 23.19 19.13
C ALA A 640 -25.58 21.87 18.90
N ALA A 641 -26.88 21.84 19.20
CA ALA A 641 -27.73 20.69 18.93
C ALA A 641 -27.84 20.34 17.43
N ALA A 642 -27.68 21.33 16.53
CA ALA A 642 -27.53 21.07 15.10
C ALA A 642 -26.19 20.36 14.78
N SER A 643 -25.08 20.81 15.34
CA SER A 643 -23.77 20.12 15.24
C SER A 643 -23.86 18.69 15.80
N ASP A 644 -24.40 18.54 17.02
CA ASP A 644 -24.56 17.26 17.71
C ASP A 644 -25.43 16.28 16.89
N THR A 645 -26.42 16.78 16.13
CA THR A 645 -27.28 15.93 15.29
C THR A 645 -26.67 15.60 13.93
N GLU A 646 -25.75 16.40 13.39
CA GLU A 646 -24.91 16.01 12.25
C GLU A 646 -23.84 14.98 12.67
N GLU A 647 -23.19 15.19 13.81
CA GLU A 647 -22.23 14.24 14.40
C GLU A 647 -22.90 12.91 14.76
N ALA A 648 -24.09 12.93 15.37
CA ALA A 648 -24.86 11.71 15.64
C ALA A 648 -25.29 10.97 14.36
N GLN A 649 -25.57 11.68 13.26
CA GLN A 649 -25.81 11.06 11.95
C GLN A 649 -24.55 10.41 11.40
N HIS A 650 -23.39 11.09 11.47
CA HIS A 650 -22.12 10.53 10.99
C HIS A 650 -21.67 9.32 11.83
N LEU A 651 -21.85 9.36 13.16
CA LEU A 651 -21.62 8.22 14.06
C LEU A 651 -22.57 7.05 13.75
N LYS A 652 -23.84 7.32 13.46
CA LYS A 652 -24.81 6.29 13.04
C LYS A 652 -24.42 5.65 11.71
N GLU A 653 -23.98 6.44 10.73
CA GLU A 653 -23.44 5.91 9.47
C GLU A 653 -22.21 5.03 9.69
N ARG A 654 -21.26 5.46 10.55
CA ARG A 654 -20.08 4.66 10.89
C ARG A 654 -20.48 3.34 11.56
N LEU A 655 -21.45 3.37 12.47
CA LEU A 655 -21.98 2.17 13.12
C LEU A 655 -22.70 1.23 12.14
N GLU A 656 -23.41 1.76 11.13
CA GLU A 656 -24.02 0.93 10.08
C GLU A 656 -22.97 0.34 9.11
N LYS A 657 -21.91 1.10 8.79
CA LYS A 657 -20.73 0.62 8.04
C LYS A 657 -20.00 -0.49 8.80
N GLU A 658 -19.77 -0.34 10.11
CA GLU A 658 -19.16 -1.39 10.95
C GLU A 658 -20.06 -2.62 11.13
N LYS A 659 -21.38 -2.45 11.29
CA LYS A 659 -22.34 -3.57 11.30
C LYS A 659 -22.33 -4.34 9.98
N LYS A 660 -22.23 -3.64 8.84
CA LYS A 660 -22.08 -4.28 7.53
C LYS A 660 -20.77 -5.05 7.44
N LEU A 661 -19.63 -4.43 7.77
CA LEU A 661 -18.32 -5.10 7.79
C LEU A 661 -18.31 -6.33 8.71
N THR A 662 -18.93 -6.25 9.89
CA THR A 662 -19.04 -7.37 10.83
C THR A 662 -19.85 -8.53 10.24
N LYS A 663 -20.95 -8.22 9.52
CA LYS A 663 -21.77 -9.21 8.82
C LYS A 663 -21.02 -9.84 7.65
N ASP A 664 -20.31 -9.03 6.87
CA ASP A 664 -19.57 -9.47 5.68
C ASP A 664 -18.34 -10.32 6.09
N LEU A 665 -17.66 -9.96 7.19
CA LEU A 665 -16.64 -10.80 7.85
C LEU A 665 -17.23 -12.10 8.40
N GLY A 666 -18.43 -12.07 8.97
CA GLY A 666 -19.15 -13.28 9.38
C GLY A 666 -19.42 -14.22 8.21
N GLN A 667 -19.84 -13.70 7.06
CA GLN A 667 -20.05 -14.47 5.83
C GLN A 667 -18.73 -14.97 5.21
N ALA A 668 -17.64 -14.22 5.35
CA ALA A 668 -16.30 -14.69 4.96
C ALA A 668 -15.85 -15.85 5.87
N ALA A 669 -16.07 -15.74 7.18
CA ALA A 669 -15.75 -16.78 8.15
C ALA A 669 -16.54 -18.07 7.91
N THR A 670 -17.84 -18.01 7.61
CA THR A 670 -18.62 -19.22 7.27
C THR A 670 -18.13 -19.87 5.98
N LYS A 671 -17.84 -19.08 4.93
CA LYS A 671 -17.27 -19.60 3.67
C LYS A 671 -15.90 -20.26 3.88
N LEU A 672 -15.04 -19.66 4.71
CA LEU A 672 -13.75 -20.27 5.08
C LEU A 672 -13.94 -21.55 5.88
N GLN A 673 -14.92 -21.61 6.79
CA GLN A 673 -15.25 -22.82 7.54
C GLN A 673 -15.83 -23.94 6.65
N GLU A 674 -16.63 -23.60 5.64
CA GLU A 674 -17.11 -24.52 4.61
C GLU A 674 -15.96 -25.06 3.75
N LEU A 675 -15.05 -24.20 3.28
CA LEU A 675 -13.86 -24.60 2.53
C LEU A 675 -12.90 -25.47 3.36
N LEU A 676 -12.72 -25.15 4.64
CA LEU A 676 -11.96 -25.97 5.59
C LEU A 676 -12.61 -27.34 5.80
N LYS A 677 -13.95 -27.42 5.83
CA LYS A 677 -14.66 -28.70 5.90
C LYS A 677 -14.51 -29.51 4.61
N VAL A 678 -14.70 -28.90 3.44
CA VAL A 678 -14.53 -29.57 2.13
C VAL A 678 -13.10 -30.09 1.95
N THR A 679 -12.08 -29.32 2.37
CA THR A 679 -10.68 -29.77 2.32
C THR A 679 -10.36 -30.86 3.35
N GLN A 680 -10.98 -30.86 4.54
CA GLN A 680 -10.89 -31.98 5.49
C GLN A 680 -11.57 -33.26 4.95
N ASP A 681 -12.76 -33.14 4.37
CA ASP A 681 -13.48 -34.26 3.76
C ASP A 681 -12.71 -34.83 2.54
N GLN A 682 -12.03 -33.98 1.77
CA GLN A 682 -11.16 -34.39 0.67
C GLN A 682 -9.89 -35.09 1.19
N LEU A 683 -9.23 -34.54 2.20
CA LEU A 683 -8.07 -35.17 2.86
C LEU A 683 -8.42 -36.53 3.48
N ALA A 684 -9.65 -36.70 3.99
CA ALA A 684 -10.15 -37.98 4.48
C ALA A 684 -10.30 -39.02 3.34
N LYS A 685 -10.88 -38.63 2.20
CA LYS A 685 -10.97 -39.49 1.00
C LYS A 685 -9.57 -39.87 0.49
N GLU A 686 -8.64 -38.93 0.43
CA GLU A 686 -7.26 -39.19 0.02
C GLU A 686 -6.57 -40.19 0.97
N ARG A 687 -6.72 -40.01 2.30
CA ARG A 687 -6.25 -40.98 3.29
C ARG A 687 -6.84 -42.38 3.09
N GLU A 688 -8.12 -42.49 2.73
CA GLU A 688 -8.73 -43.78 2.35
C GLU A 688 -8.14 -44.37 1.07
N THR A 689 -7.93 -43.57 0.01
CA THR A 689 -7.34 -44.08 -1.24
C THR A 689 -5.90 -44.54 -1.01
N VAL A 690 -5.10 -43.81 -0.23
CA VAL A 690 -3.75 -44.21 0.19
C VAL A 690 -3.77 -45.48 1.04
N LYS A 691 -4.79 -45.68 1.88
CA LYS A 691 -4.98 -46.94 2.64
C LYS A 691 -5.28 -48.11 1.70
N LYS A 692 -6.22 -47.96 0.77
CA LYS A 692 -6.58 -48.98 -0.24
C LYS A 692 -5.39 -49.34 -1.15
N LEU A 693 -4.60 -48.35 -1.57
CA LEU A 693 -3.37 -48.56 -2.35
C LEU A 693 -2.28 -49.28 -1.54
N LYS A 694 -2.14 -48.99 -0.24
CA LYS A 694 -1.22 -49.74 0.65
C LYS A 694 -1.68 -51.18 0.87
N GLU A 695 -2.99 -51.42 0.96
CA GLU A 695 -3.57 -52.76 1.07
C GLU A 695 -3.31 -53.57 -0.20
N GLN A 696 -3.55 -53.00 -1.39
CA GLN A 696 -3.20 -53.61 -2.68
C GLN A 696 -1.69 -53.87 -2.84
N LEU A 697 -0.84 -52.97 -2.33
CA LEU A 697 0.62 -53.17 -2.31
C LEU A 697 1.02 -54.33 -1.39
N GLN A 698 0.34 -54.51 -0.25
CA GLN A 698 0.56 -55.65 0.64
C GLN A 698 0.05 -56.96 0.02
N GLU A 699 -1.13 -56.98 -0.60
CA GLU A 699 -1.66 -58.15 -1.31
C GLU A 699 -0.73 -58.58 -2.46
N THR A 700 -0.25 -57.64 -3.28
CA THR A 700 0.69 -57.95 -4.36
C THR A 700 2.04 -58.46 -3.84
N VAL A 701 2.59 -57.87 -2.76
CA VAL A 701 3.81 -58.37 -2.11
C VAL A 701 3.60 -59.75 -1.48
N LEU A 702 2.43 -60.03 -0.90
CA LEU A 702 2.09 -61.36 -0.36
C LEU A 702 1.98 -62.40 -1.49
N ALA A 703 1.31 -62.06 -2.60
CA ALA A 703 1.23 -62.92 -3.78
C ALA A 703 2.63 -63.27 -4.31
N HIS A 704 3.54 -62.29 -4.40
CA HIS A 704 4.93 -62.50 -4.82
C HIS A 704 5.77 -63.29 -3.79
N ARG A 705 5.34 -63.37 -2.53
CA ARG A 705 5.95 -64.23 -1.50
C ARG A 705 5.41 -65.65 -1.46
N THR A 706 4.31 -65.96 -2.17
CA THR A 706 3.85 -67.35 -2.29
C THR A 706 4.67 -68.11 -3.34
N PRO A 707 5.40 -69.19 -2.97
CA PRO A 707 6.13 -69.98 -3.95
C PRO A 707 5.15 -70.76 -4.83
N ARG A 708 5.24 -70.61 -6.15
CA ARG A 708 4.47 -71.42 -7.11
C ARG A 708 4.80 -72.91 -6.92
N ARG A 709 3.91 -73.66 -6.26
CA ARG A 709 3.96 -75.13 -6.24
C ARG A 709 3.67 -75.64 -7.66
N VAL A 710 4.72 -75.99 -8.39
CA VAL A 710 4.61 -76.62 -9.72
C VAL A 710 4.19 -78.07 -9.53
N SER A 711 2.91 -78.36 -9.74
CA SER A 711 2.37 -79.73 -9.69
C SER A 711 2.62 -80.45 -11.01
N LEU A 712 3.64 -81.30 -11.07
CA LEU A 712 3.83 -82.30 -12.13
C LEU A 712 3.00 -83.56 -11.82
N PRO A 713 2.30 -84.17 -12.80
CA PRO A 713 1.45 -85.34 -12.56
C PRO A 713 2.22 -86.66 -12.73
N TRP A 714 2.35 -87.44 -11.65
CA TRP A 714 2.79 -88.84 -11.67
C TRP A 714 1.89 -89.71 -10.76
N GLY A 715 1.87 -91.02 -11.03
CA GLY A 715 0.84 -91.95 -10.55
C GLY A 715 0.98 -92.47 -9.11
N PRO A 716 0.03 -93.33 -8.67
CA PRO A 716 -0.10 -93.77 -7.28
C PRO A 716 0.54 -95.15 -6.99
N THR A 717 1.16 -95.31 -5.81
CA THR A 717 1.05 -96.51 -4.94
C THR A 717 1.68 -96.29 -3.56
N GLU A 718 0.95 -96.72 -2.52
CA GLU A 718 1.37 -97.45 -1.30
C GLU A 718 2.45 -96.96 -0.29
N HIS A 719 2.07 -97.13 0.99
CA HIS A 719 2.83 -97.49 2.22
C HIS A 719 4.17 -96.82 2.62
N GLY A 720 4.27 -96.44 3.90
CA GLY A 720 5.52 -96.17 4.60
C GLY A 720 5.34 -95.45 5.95
N ASP A 721 5.74 -96.09 7.07
CA ASP A 721 5.67 -95.55 8.43
C ASP A 721 6.80 -94.57 8.80
N GLY A 722 6.58 -93.76 9.84
CA GLY A 722 7.56 -93.65 10.93
C GLY A 722 8.27 -92.30 11.18
N ALA A 723 8.29 -91.91 12.47
CA ALA A 723 9.25 -91.03 13.18
C ALA A 723 9.53 -89.60 12.64
N GLN A 724 9.26 -88.49 13.37
CA GLN A 724 9.76 -88.02 14.69
C GLN A 724 11.06 -87.16 14.59
N TRP A 725 11.23 -86.21 15.53
CA TRP A 725 12.33 -85.22 15.66
C TRP A 725 12.26 -84.03 14.67
N GLY A 726 12.55 -82.79 15.06
CA GLY A 726 12.82 -82.24 16.41
C GLY A 726 13.05 -80.72 16.40
N ASP A 727 12.69 -80.03 17.50
CA ASP A 727 13.00 -78.61 17.75
C ASP A 727 14.50 -78.43 18.10
N PRO A 728 15.15 -77.32 17.69
CA PRO A 728 15.62 -76.41 18.74
C PRO A 728 15.67 -74.89 18.39
N ARG A 729 15.05 -74.11 19.28
CA ARG A 729 15.56 -72.89 19.97
C ARG A 729 15.50 -71.51 19.30
N GLN A 730 15.15 -70.54 20.16
CA GLN A 730 15.41 -69.11 20.05
C GLN A 730 16.91 -68.77 20.24
N PRO A 731 17.31 -67.50 20.04
CA PRO A 731 17.69 -66.74 21.24
C PRO A 731 16.95 -65.40 21.41
N SER A 732 17.03 -64.85 22.61
CA SER A 732 16.47 -63.57 23.04
C SER A 732 17.35 -62.36 22.67
N GLY A 733 16.78 -61.14 22.73
CA GLY A 733 17.51 -59.90 22.48
C GLY A 733 16.68 -58.63 22.68
N ASP A 734 16.46 -58.22 23.94
CA ASP A 734 15.95 -56.88 24.25
C ASP A 734 16.96 -55.79 23.85
N ARG A 735 16.49 -54.60 23.41
CA ARG A 735 16.52 -53.37 24.24
C ARG A 735 16.15 -52.06 23.49
N SER A 736 15.82 -51.07 24.31
CA SER A 736 15.92 -49.62 24.07
C SER A 736 14.93 -48.97 23.11
N SER A 737 13.85 -48.44 23.68
CA SER A 737 13.28 -47.17 23.23
C SER A 737 14.30 -46.05 23.39
N CYS A 738 14.31 -45.08 22.47
CA CYS A 738 14.82 -43.72 22.69
C CYS A 738 13.89 -42.71 22.02
N LEU A 739 13.82 -41.51 22.58
CA LEU A 739 12.92 -40.45 22.13
C LEU A 739 13.42 -39.77 20.85
N LEU A 740 12.48 -39.31 20.02
CA LEU A 740 12.34 -37.89 19.67
C LEU A 740 10.88 -37.58 19.34
#